data_AF-A0AAD9RNQ6-F1
#
_entry.id   AF-A0AAD9RNQ6-F1
#
_cell.length_a   1.000
_cell.length_b   1.000
_cell.length_c   1.000
_cell.angle_alpha   90.00
_cell.angle_beta   90.00
_cell.angle_gamma   90.00
#
_symmetry.space_group_name_H-M   'P 1'
#
loop_
_entity.id
_entity.type
_entity.pdbx_description
1 polymer ?
#
loop_
_entity_poly.entity_id
_entity_poly.type
_entity_poly.pdbx_seq_one_letter_code
_entity_poly.pdbx_strand_id
1 'polypeptide(L)'
;MRKTPVGALISPTTTHSAGRVLVLNNLLDFLSIVTRFAVSRKLPNKLLIKARCDILPRHVAIYCKTVFGGYNNTCSVRHINRKRNSLLRVPLVLHNSYADQVHLENFSLVEFEKVSDATLESLTEYFDELIEEAPHLKDADVSFGDGVLTIKFGDPYGTYVINRQTPNRQIWLSSPTSGPKRYDFINGQWIYKHDGKSLQELLNNEISVIVKKDIYILPTMEIMEDGNLVDRVRILLQRDMQYYQEMQTVLREALCVRVSGGKLDFPRHASFAAIKIVMWWEAEFVIAFKRPSGLSTADLKSKSSAGLGSEDGVVKKVQPSEFILMVVDTADQLLEHLHTLIQECLDHADLTVLTATLGAAALIRNCLWCYSQQVKHAVPSGSSEKINNCYKSYHEMAEAVAERLLDLHCRLISLYILNEADSLGWHSNKSFFERERCSFVIQMWWLYMQGTRADLWESVPPKMAQRVFTGMLNESLSIIVTRFIYGRPTLARSEQFWTDAFNVLCCTGYLALAGCTESEEMIGIRSNKLPTAIRDVHAKCNELLVCLLFRGTPLEDLYQAFRNGLENLRALEPRCGPSPWLLICAPRLLGTPDLDTDLKKLPQDKAVILELNILKNQPQPNWPQLMKVISMNNHAVAKILLKTLVRRCVGFTSDQKSMTTTTVTKKHGKKETSGETNCGGFLCSESACQKLSTISGSLGLYSLSYILAISVNDPEHIIIPALKEDPNWANYLDRQQVWNQSRPPWLNALLVPLKSMTPPIVETLLNAVKTGASMYQAMSLALGCFVELHVTVPTTILRTALALNDNVPARCHPLGGSVLLQIFCAALYTAFLDVSANGQTDLRSTTAMEINVDSGPFNSHDRIATSSALAEAICSIDEDNKHTTQIDYFSQVVRESVKMTDQNPRSTELESMTRIVETYTDELLFTSAGRRSLKIVHEYLLRASDWVLKRLRDGGSNAQPDLIDFPEIPLTAKPLTHIMFHIEDTDFDQFLTNYEATNWKKVLTMPLSVSVERARSQILARPEFKNVGELSQEEREVVNSIKRLCSTVRSARFK
;
A
#
# COMPACT_ATOMS: atom_id res chain seq x y z
N MET A 1 13.75 -83.52 -1.21
CA MET A 1 14.12 -83.49 -2.65
C MET A 1 13.47 -82.25 -3.25
N ARG A 2 14.21 -81.14 -3.38
CA ARG A 2 14.86 -80.61 -4.60
C ARG A 2 13.90 -80.12 -5.71
N LYS A 3 13.93 -78.79 -5.92
CA LYS A 3 13.80 -77.98 -7.17
C LYS A 3 12.42 -78.02 -7.86
N THR A 4 11.74 -76.93 -8.26
CA THR A 4 12.07 -75.55 -8.71
C THR A 4 10.88 -74.60 -8.44
N PRO A 5 11.03 -73.25 -8.38
CA PRO A 5 9.89 -72.34 -8.22
C PRO A 5 9.36 -71.76 -9.54
N VAL A 6 8.05 -71.49 -9.49
CA VAL A 6 7.13 -70.94 -10.50
C VAL A 6 7.22 -69.41 -10.52
N GLY A 7 6.95 -68.80 -11.68
CA GLY A 7 7.06 -67.36 -11.93
C GLY A 7 5.93 -66.49 -11.34
N ALA A 8 6.09 -65.16 -11.45
CA ALA A 8 5.01 -64.20 -11.28
C ALA A 8 5.31 -62.85 -11.95
N LEU A 9 4.27 -62.35 -12.62
CA LEU A 9 3.98 -61.04 -13.20
C LEU A 9 4.67 -59.81 -12.56
N ILE A 10 5.13 -58.89 -13.42
CA ILE A 10 5.59 -57.54 -13.06
C ILE A 10 4.45 -56.54 -13.34
N SER A 11 4.01 -55.81 -12.32
CA SER A 11 3.10 -54.66 -12.39
C SER A 11 3.87 -53.32 -12.49
N PRO A 12 3.33 -52.28 -13.15
CA PRO A 12 4.02 -50.99 -13.32
C PRO A 12 3.67 -50.02 -12.18
N THR A 13 4.66 -49.62 -11.38
CA THR A 13 4.55 -48.49 -10.43
C THR A 13 5.83 -47.66 -10.48
N THR A 14 6.00 -46.85 -11.53
CA THR A 14 7.15 -45.93 -11.68
C THR A 14 6.80 -44.69 -12.55
N THR A 15 5.62 -44.07 -12.36
CA THR A 15 5.25 -42.82 -13.07
C THR A 15 5.22 -41.57 -12.17
N HIS A 16 5.12 -41.71 -10.84
CA HIS A 16 5.05 -40.56 -9.91
C HIS A 16 6.39 -39.83 -9.63
N SER A 17 7.55 -40.45 -9.90
CA SER A 17 8.86 -39.83 -9.66
C SER A 17 9.36 -39.00 -10.84
N ALA A 18 9.01 -39.37 -12.08
CA ALA A 18 9.45 -38.68 -13.29
C ALA A 18 8.80 -37.29 -13.44
N GLY A 19 7.52 -37.14 -13.08
CA GLY A 19 6.80 -35.85 -13.14
C GLY A 19 7.31 -34.82 -12.13
N ARG A 20 7.76 -35.24 -10.94
CA ARG A 20 8.34 -34.32 -9.94
C ARG A 20 9.72 -33.80 -10.36
N VAL A 21 10.52 -34.64 -11.02
CA VAL A 21 11.85 -34.26 -11.52
C VAL A 21 11.75 -33.31 -12.72
N LEU A 22 10.79 -33.49 -13.62
CA LEU A 22 10.56 -32.60 -14.75
C LEU A 22 10.04 -31.22 -14.33
N VAL A 23 9.12 -31.19 -13.35
CA VAL A 23 8.65 -29.95 -12.73
C VAL A 23 9.78 -29.24 -12.00
N LEU A 24 10.64 -29.95 -11.25
CA LEU A 24 11.81 -29.37 -10.58
C LEU A 24 12.87 -28.85 -11.55
N ASN A 25 13.12 -29.53 -12.67
CA ASN A 25 14.08 -29.07 -13.68
C ASN A 25 13.54 -27.85 -14.44
N ASN A 26 12.27 -27.85 -14.83
CA ASN A 26 11.63 -26.66 -15.42
C ASN A 26 11.50 -25.53 -14.38
N LEU A 27 11.30 -25.84 -13.08
CA LEU A 27 11.36 -24.85 -12.00
C LEU A 27 12.77 -24.33 -11.78
N LEU A 28 13.82 -25.12 -11.98
CA LEU A 28 15.22 -24.72 -11.80
C LEU A 28 15.70 -23.88 -12.99
N ASP A 29 15.27 -24.20 -14.21
CA ASP A 29 15.50 -23.37 -15.40
C ASP A 29 14.67 -22.09 -15.34
N PHE A 30 13.40 -22.17 -14.91
CA PHE A 30 12.55 -21.00 -14.64
C PHE A 30 13.05 -20.18 -13.47
N LEU A 31 13.46 -20.79 -12.35
CA LEU A 31 14.07 -20.07 -11.23
C LEU A 31 15.40 -19.49 -11.67
N SER A 32 16.20 -20.15 -12.51
CA SER A 32 17.42 -19.58 -13.08
C SER A 32 17.13 -18.37 -13.97
N ILE A 33 16.08 -18.42 -14.79
CA ILE A 33 15.63 -17.31 -15.64
C ILE A 33 15.00 -16.20 -14.79
N VAL A 34 14.14 -16.51 -13.84
CA VAL A 34 13.51 -15.57 -12.91
C VAL A 34 14.49 -15.04 -11.87
N THR A 35 15.55 -15.73 -11.47
CA THR A 35 16.61 -15.17 -10.63
C THR A 35 17.63 -14.38 -11.43
N ARG A 36 17.76 -14.63 -12.75
CA ARG A 36 18.54 -13.79 -13.66
C ARG A 36 17.78 -12.53 -14.09
N PHE A 37 16.45 -12.59 -14.17
CA PHE A 37 15.62 -11.52 -14.75
C PHE A 37 14.56 -10.94 -13.79
N ALA A 38 14.35 -11.47 -12.59
CA ALA A 38 13.37 -10.94 -11.61
C ALA A 38 14.00 -10.54 -10.27
N VAL A 39 13.40 -9.48 -9.72
CA VAL A 39 13.81 -8.67 -8.56
C VAL A 39 13.43 -9.33 -7.23
N SER A 40 13.18 -10.64 -7.18
CA SER A 40 12.70 -11.27 -5.96
C SER A 40 13.82 -11.38 -4.91
N ARG A 41 13.80 -10.46 -3.93
CA ARG A 41 14.64 -10.46 -2.71
C ARG A 41 14.51 -11.72 -1.81
N LYS A 42 13.92 -12.82 -2.27
CA LYS A 42 13.62 -14.01 -1.44
C LYS A 42 14.34 -15.31 -1.83
N LEU A 43 15.28 -15.31 -2.78
CA LEU A 43 16.18 -16.46 -2.99
C LEU A 43 17.66 -16.02 -3.00
N PRO A 44 18.47 -16.39 -1.99
CA PRO A 44 19.91 -16.19 -2.07
C PRO A 44 20.53 -17.16 -3.10
N ASN A 45 21.30 -16.60 -4.04
CA ASN A 45 21.98 -17.26 -5.18
C ASN A 45 22.93 -18.45 -4.83
N LYS A 46 23.09 -18.83 -3.55
CA LYS A 46 23.99 -19.91 -3.13
C LYS A 46 23.39 -21.32 -3.11
N LEU A 47 22.06 -21.46 -3.16
CA LEU A 47 21.41 -22.79 -3.25
C LEU A 47 21.57 -23.44 -4.63
N LEU A 48 21.81 -22.65 -5.69
CA LEU A 48 21.98 -23.14 -7.06
C LEU A 48 23.39 -23.69 -7.36
N ILE A 49 24.44 -23.20 -6.68
CA ILE A 49 25.81 -23.69 -6.89
C ILE A 49 26.07 -24.97 -6.08
N LYS A 50 25.43 -25.13 -4.91
CA LYS A 50 25.56 -26.36 -4.12
C LYS A 50 24.77 -27.55 -4.71
N ALA A 51 23.69 -27.28 -5.44
CA ALA A 51 22.93 -28.30 -6.18
C ALA A 51 23.66 -28.82 -7.43
N ARG A 52 24.69 -28.11 -7.93
CA ARG A 52 25.48 -28.54 -9.10
C ARG A 52 26.57 -29.58 -8.78
N CYS A 53 26.97 -29.76 -7.52
CA CYS A 53 28.07 -30.68 -7.17
C CYS A 53 27.67 -32.00 -6.49
N ASP A 54 26.43 -32.19 -6.01
CA ASP A 54 26.09 -33.36 -5.17
C ASP A 54 25.03 -34.32 -5.75
N ILE A 55 24.78 -34.34 -7.08
CA ILE A 55 23.80 -35.27 -7.68
C ILE A 55 24.41 -36.13 -8.80
N LEU A 56 25.10 -37.18 -8.37
CA LEU A 56 25.11 -38.51 -9.01
C LEU A 56 24.98 -39.58 -7.89
N PRO A 57 24.34 -40.72 -8.15
CA PRO A 57 23.25 -41.23 -7.30
C PRO A 57 23.69 -42.18 -6.18
N ARG A 58 23.12 -42.03 -4.99
CA ARG A 58 23.01 -43.11 -3.99
C ARG A 58 21.60 -43.20 -3.39
N HIS A 59 20.91 -44.22 -3.88
CA HIS A 59 19.74 -44.99 -3.43
C HIS A 59 19.08 -44.71 -2.04
N VAL A 60 17.74 -44.56 -2.11
CA VAL A 60 16.66 -45.44 -1.56
C VAL A 60 16.55 -45.71 -0.04
N ALA A 61 15.29 -45.65 0.42
CA ALA A 61 14.66 -46.03 1.70
C ALA A 61 14.64 -44.90 2.75
N ILE A 62 13.49 -44.43 3.24
CA ILE A 62 12.51 -45.20 4.01
C ILE A 62 11.05 -44.73 3.74
N TYR A 63 10.18 -45.74 3.72
CA TYR A 63 8.74 -45.76 3.48
C TYR A 63 7.88 -44.92 4.44
N CYS A 64 6.82 -44.35 3.87
CA CYS A 64 5.59 -43.91 4.55
C CYS A 64 4.72 -45.14 4.87
N LYS A 65 4.21 -45.26 6.11
CA LYS A 65 3.17 -46.22 6.48
C LYS A 65 1.86 -45.46 6.70
N THR A 66 0.93 -45.73 5.81
CA THR A 66 -0.52 -45.49 5.83
C THR A 66 -1.19 -45.83 7.17
N VAL A 67 -2.30 -45.15 7.52
CA VAL A 67 -3.65 -45.75 7.66
C VAL A 67 -4.73 -44.65 7.52
N PHE A 68 -5.64 -44.84 6.56
CA PHE A 68 -6.99 -44.25 6.48
C PHE A 68 -7.99 -45.32 6.96
N GLY A 69 -9.09 -44.91 7.63
CA GLY A 69 -10.36 -45.66 7.61
C GLY A 69 -11.10 -45.90 8.94
N GLY A 70 -12.16 -45.12 9.20
CA GLY A 70 -13.56 -45.62 9.27
C GLY A 70 -14.14 -46.28 10.55
N TYR A 71 -15.19 -45.62 11.07
CA TYR A 71 -16.43 -46.13 11.72
C TYR A 71 -16.59 -46.32 13.26
N ASN A 72 -17.74 -45.78 13.70
CA ASN A 72 -18.63 -46.10 14.84
C ASN A 72 -18.57 -45.32 16.17
N ASN A 73 -19.66 -44.53 16.37
CA ASN A 73 -20.48 -44.31 17.57
C ASN A 73 -19.91 -44.71 18.94
N THR A 74 -19.84 -43.75 19.88
CA THR A 74 -20.73 -43.64 21.07
C THR A 74 -20.21 -42.60 22.08
N CYS A 75 -21.15 -42.01 22.81
CA CYS A 75 -20.98 -41.04 23.90
C CYS A 75 -19.99 -41.48 24.99
N SER A 76 -19.27 -40.53 25.61
CA SER A 76 -19.54 -40.14 27.01
C SER A 76 -18.68 -38.96 27.46
N VAL A 77 -19.36 -37.93 27.96
CA VAL A 77 -18.85 -36.93 28.90
C VAL A 77 -18.39 -37.62 30.19
N ARG A 78 -17.21 -37.27 30.72
CA ARG A 78 -16.90 -37.28 32.16
C ARG A 78 -15.91 -36.17 32.54
N HIS A 79 -16.42 -35.19 33.26
CA HIS A 79 -15.67 -34.32 34.16
C HIS A 79 -15.08 -35.12 35.34
N ILE A 80 -13.97 -34.67 35.92
CA ILE A 80 -13.85 -34.29 37.36
C ILE A 80 -12.42 -33.76 37.71
N ASN A 81 -12.43 -32.51 38.19
CA ASN A 81 -11.69 -31.81 39.27
C ASN A 81 -10.16 -31.81 39.48
N ARG A 82 -9.64 -30.57 39.37
CA ARG A 82 -8.77 -29.79 40.31
C ARG A 82 -8.19 -30.50 41.56
N LYS A 83 -6.89 -30.29 41.78
CA LYS A 83 -6.33 -29.75 43.04
C LYS A 83 -4.97 -29.03 42.82
N ARG A 84 -4.75 -28.00 43.64
CA ARG A 84 -3.69 -26.98 43.64
C ARG A 84 -2.54 -27.34 44.63
N ASN A 85 -1.39 -26.69 44.41
CA ASN A 85 -0.22 -26.46 45.28
C ASN A 85 0.84 -27.60 45.32
N SER A 86 2.16 -27.39 45.30
CA SER A 86 3.03 -26.19 45.27
C SER A 86 4.51 -26.63 45.21
N LEU A 87 5.36 -25.79 44.59
CA LEU A 87 6.82 -25.65 44.76
C LEU A 87 7.78 -26.71 44.18
N LEU A 88 8.36 -26.38 43.01
CA LEU A 88 9.82 -26.22 42.83
C LEU A 88 10.05 -25.35 41.58
N ARG A 89 10.57 -24.14 41.80
CA ARG A 89 10.95 -23.17 40.77
C ARG A 89 12.20 -23.68 40.03
N VAL A 90 12.08 -23.91 38.73
CA VAL A 90 13.20 -23.88 37.79
C VAL A 90 12.88 -22.77 36.77
N PRO A 91 13.73 -21.74 36.60
CA PRO A 91 13.54 -20.77 35.54
C PRO A 91 14.01 -21.40 34.23
N LEU A 92 13.08 -21.88 33.42
CA LEU A 92 13.35 -22.17 32.01
C LEU A 92 13.36 -20.85 31.25
N VAL A 93 14.54 -20.24 31.19
CA VAL A 93 14.90 -19.25 30.18
C VAL A 93 14.95 -20.01 28.85
N LEU A 94 13.83 -20.02 28.11
CA LEU A 94 13.88 -20.38 26.70
C LEU A 94 14.43 -19.16 25.96
N HIS A 95 15.74 -19.15 25.75
CA HIS A 95 16.36 -18.27 24.78
C HIS A 95 15.80 -18.61 23.40
N ASN A 96 15.11 -17.64 22.82
CA ASN A 96 14.70 -17.60 21.43
C ASN A 96 15.96 -17.57 20.56
N SER A 97 16.48 -18.73 20.18
CA SER A 97 17.62 -18.85 19.28
C SER A 97 17.19 -19.43 17.94
N TYR A 98 16.31 -18.74 17.21
CA TYR A 98 16.06 -18.97 15.79
C TYR A 98 15.41 -17.72 15.16
N ALA A 99 16.03 -16.57 15.39
CA ALA A 99 15.75 -15.32 14.69
C ALA A 99 16.98 -14.41 14.79
N ASP A 100 18.10 -14.84 14.19
CA ASP A 100 19.26 -14.00 13.88
C ASP A 100 20.26 -14.85 13.09
N GLN A 101 19.97 -15.06 11.79
CA GLN A 101 20.95 -15.57 10.82
C GLN A 101 20.42 -15.45 9.38
N VAL A 102 20.00 -14.25 8.97
CA VAL A 102 19.84 -13.90 7.56
C VAL A 102 20.36 -12.47 7.38
N HIS A 103 21.65 -12.36 7.06
CA HIS A 103 22.34 -11.31 6.30
C HIS A 103 23.83 -11.42 6.63
N LEU A 104 24.50 -12.39 6.00
CA LEU A 104 25.91 -12.28 5.72
C LEU A 104 26.02 -12.47 4.21
N GLU A 105 26.06 -11.36 3.48
CA GLU A 105 26.57 -11.34 2.12
C GLU A 105 27.90 -12.09 2.15
N ASN A 106 28.02 -13.12 1.32
CA ASN A 106 29.28 -13.84 1.23
C ASN A 106 30.22 -13.03 0.35
N PHE A 107 30.75 -11.96 0.92
CA PHE A 107 31.80 -11.12 0.38
C PHE A 107 32.96 -12.01 -0.07
N SER A 108 33.25 -12.12 -1.37
CA SER A 108 34.31 -13.03 -1.83
C SER A 108 35.67 -12.59 -1.29
N LEU A 109 36.64 -13.51 -1.22
CA LEU A 109 37.98 -13.17 -0.73
C LEU A 109 38.64 -12.10 -1.61
N VAL A 110 38.43 -12.19 -2.93
CA VAL A 110 38.98 -11.25 -3.91
C VAL A 110 38.34 -9.86 -3.79
N GLU A 111 37.02 -9.79 -3.58
CA GLU A 111 36.33 -8.52 -3.33
C GLU A 111 36.75 -7.92 -1.99
N PHE A 112 36.92 -8.76 -0.95
CA PHE A 112 37.40 -8.31 0.34
C PHE A 112 38.78 -7.67 0.25
N GLU A 113 39.74 -8.34 -0.40
CA GLU A 113 41.09 -7.82 -0.55
C GLU A 113 41.07 -6.47 -1.29
N LYS A 114 40.36 -6.38 -2.42
CA LYS A 114 40.23 -5.11 -3.17
C LYS A 114 39.62 -3.97 -2.38
N VAL A 115 38.48 -4.20 -1.71
CA VAL A 115 37.75 -3.14 -0.99
C VAL A 115 38.50 -2.71 0.27
N SER A 116 39.13 -3.65 0.98
CA SER A 116 39.93 -3.34 2.16
C SER A 116 41.22 -2.59 1.80
N ASP A 117 41.89 -2.95 0.70
CA ASP A 117 43.07 -2.21 0.22
C ASP A 117 42.68 -0.79 -0.20
N ALA A 118 41.63 -0.63 -1.03
CA ALA A 118 41.14 0.69 -1.42
C ALA A 118 40.71 1.56 -0.22
N THR A 119 40.11 0.96 0.82
CA THR A 119 39.73 1.68 2.04
C THR A 119 40.98 2.17 2.79
N LEU A 120 41.99 1.32 2.96
CA LEU A 120 43.19 1.65 3.72
C LEU A 120 44.09 2.64 2.97
N GLU A 121 44.21 2.51 1.65
CA GLU A 121 44.92 3.48 0.80
C GLU A 121 44.27 4.86 0.90
N SER A 122 42.94 4.95 0.74
CA SER A 122 42.21 6.22 0.87
C SER A 122 42.34 6.85 2.26
N LEU A 123 42.30 6.04 3.33
CA LEU A 123 42.54 6.55 4.69
C LEU A 123 43.98 7.04 4.86
N THR A 124 44.95 6.40 4.22
CA THR A 124 46.37 6.79 4.30
C THR A 124 46.56 8.18 3.70
N GLU A 125 46.10 8.37 2.46
CA GLU A 125 46.17 9.68 1.76
C GLU A 125 45.49 10.77 2.58
N TYR A 126 44.30 10.49 3.12
CA TYR A 126 43.56 11.44 3.94
C TYR A 126 44.32 11.84 5.23
N PHE A 127 44.92 10.88 5.93
CA PHE A 127 45.65 11.17 7.16
C PHE A 127 47.00 11.84 6.93
N ASP A 128 47.67 11.57 5.80
CA ASP A 128 48.87 12.28 5.40
C ASP A 128 48.57 13.79 5.21
N GLU A 129 47.54 14.12 4.42
CA GLU A 129 47.10 15.51 4.23
C GLU A 129 46.67 16.16 5.55
N LEU A 130 45.91 15.43 6.38
CA LEU A 130 45.40 15.94 7.67
C LEU A 130 46.54 16.28 8.66
N ILE A 131 47.61 15.49 8.69
CA ILE A 131 48.77 15.74 9.55
C ILE A 131 49.58 16.93 9.04
N GLU A 132 49.76 17.08 7.73
CA GLU A 132 50.41 18.26 7.15
C GLU A 132 49.68 19.57 7.50
N GLU A 133 48.34 19.55 7.54
CA GLU A 133 47.51 20.70 7.91
C GLU A 133 47.50 21.00 9.42
N ALA A 134 48.03 20.11 10.27
CA ALA A 134 47.94 20.19 11.73
C ALA A 134 49.32 20.43 12.40
N PRO A 135 49.94 21.62 12.23
CA PRO A 135 51.29 21.91 12.71
C PRO A 135 51.42 21.93 14.25
N HIS A 136 50.30 21.87 14.98
CA HIS A 136 50.29 21.76 16.43
C HIS A 136 50.59 20.34 16.96
N LEU A 137 50.55 19.31 16.09
CA LEU A 137 50.86 17.93 16.43
C LEU A 137 52.34 17.64 16.12
N LYS A 138 53.20 17.80 17.13
CA LYS A 138 54.62 17.47 17.01
C LYS A 138 54.79 15.95 17.05
N ASP A 139 55.62 15.41 16.16
CA ASP A 139 55.90 13.96 16.01
C ASP A 139 54.72 13.12 15.49
N ALA A 140 53.76 13.74 14.80
CA ALA A 140 52.69 13.03 14.10
C ALA A 140 53.19 12.46 12.76
N ASP A 141 52.79 11.22 12.46
CA ASP A 141 53.31 10.43 11.33
C ASP A 141 52.29 9.37 10.91
N VAL A 142 52.19 9.08 9.61
CA VAL A 142 51.37 7.99 9.07
C VAL A 142 52.29 6.98 8.40
N SER A 143 52.04 5.70 8.63
CA SER A 143 52.75 4.61 7.95
C SER A 143 51.76 3.54 7.52
N PHE A 144 51.80 3.19 6.23
CA PHE A 144 50.99 2.13 5.65
C PHE A 144 51.88 1.07 5.00
N GLY A 145 51.70 -0.20 5.39
CA GLY A 145 52.45 -1.33 4.83
C GLY A 145 51.82 -2.67 5.21
N ASP A 146 51.90 -3.65 4.31
CA ASP A 146 51.38 -5.01 4.51
C ASP A 146 49.93 -5.09 5.03
N GLY A 147 49.06 -4.17 4.59
CA GLY A 147 47.65 -4.10 5.01
C GLY A 147 47.44 -3.58 6.44
N VAL A 148 48.44 -2.89 7.00
CA VAL A 148 48.40 -2.24 8.32
C VAL A 148 48.67 -0.75 8.15
N LEU A 149 47.68 0.07 8.51
CA LEU A 149 47.77 1.53 8.60
C LEU A 149 48.01 1.92 10.06
N THR A 150 49.11 2.61 10.34
CA THR A 150 49.47 3.10 11.66
C THR A 150 49.55 4.62 11.63
N ILE A 151 48.72 5.29 12.44
CA ILE A 151 48.64 6.74 12.53
C ILE A 151 49.10 7.14 13.93
N LYS A 152 50.21 7.87 14.02
CA LYS A 152 50.74 8.40 15.26
C LYS A 152 50.37 9.87 15.36
N PHE A 153 49.71 10.27 16.45
CA PHE A 153 49.36 11.67 16.71
C PHE A 153 50.24 12.33 17.79
N GLY A 154 51.29 11.64 18.26
CA GLY A 154 52.17 12.11 19.33
C GLY A 154 51.51 12.13 20.71
N ASP A 155 52.28 12.47 21.74
CA ASP A 155 51.76 12.58 23.12
C ASP A 155 50.91 13.87 23.28
N PRO A 156 49.74 13.83 23.94
CA PRO A 156 49.15 12.71 24.71
C PRO A 156 48.14 11.85 23.92
N TYR A 157 48.04 12.00 22.60
CA TYR A 157 46.94 11.46 21.79
C TYR A 157 47.13 10.00 21.34
N GLY A 158 48.36 9.50 21.38
CA GLY A 158 48.67 8.08 21.15
C GLY A 158 48.65 7.66 19.68
N THR A 159 48.55 6.34 19.46
CA THR A 159 48.70 5.71 18.14
C THR A 159 47.46 4.90 17.78
N TYR A 160 46.90 5.15 16.60
CA TYR A 160 45.84 4.35 16.01
C TYR A 160 46.44 3.30 15.08
N VAL A 161 45.92 2.08 15.14
CA VAL A 161 46.32 1.00 14.22
C VAL A 161 45.07 0.45 13.56
N ILE A 162 44.99 0.51 12.24
CA ILE A 162 43.89 -0.02 11.43
C ILE A 162 44.47 -1.11 10.54
N ASN A 163 44.08 -2.36 10.75
CA ASN A 163 44.65 -3.50 10.04
C ASN A 163 43.60 -4.39 9.37
N ARG A 164 43.93 -4.85 8.18
CA ARG A 164 43.15 -5.85 7.45
C ARG A 164 43.27 -7.22 8.12
N GLN A 165 42.14 -7.90 8.28
CA GLN A 165 42.05 -9.27 8.80
C GLN A 165 41.43 -10.21 7.76
N THR A 166 42.26 -10.68 6.84
CA THR A 166 41.90 -11.56 5.73
C THR A 166 41.15 -12.84 6.15
N PRO A 167 41.55 -13.57 7.21
CA PRO A 167 40.83 -14.79 7.61
C PRO A 167 39.38 -14.55 8.03
N ASN A 168 39.12 -13.38 8.64
CA ASN A 168 37.80 -13.01 9.17
C ASN A 168 37.01 -12.10 8.23
N ARG A 169 37.62 -11.62 7.14
CA ARG A 169 37.06 -10.59 6.23
C ARG A 169 36.62 -9.33 6.97
N GLN A 170 37.48 -8.84 7.86
CA GLN A 170 37.23 -7.69 8.70
C GLN A 170 38.34 -6.65 8.60
N ILE A 171 38.03 -5.41 8.95
CA ILE A 171 39.02 -4.41 9.33
C ILE A 171 39.01 -4.27 10.85
N TRP A 172 40.17 -4.34 11.47
CA TRP A 172 40.32 -4.14 12.90
C TRP A 172 40.92 -2.77 13.14
N LEU A 173 40.43 -2.08 14.17
CA LEU A 173 40.91 -0.78 14.61
C LEU A 173 41.33 -0.91 16.06
N SER A 174 42.49 -0.39 16.41
CA SER A 174 42.95 -0.17 17.77
C SER A 174 43.01 1.34 18.01
N SER A 175 42.06 1.86 18.78
CA SER A 175 42.05 3.27 19.20
C SER A 175 42.62 3.42 20.62
N PRO A 176 43.47 4.45 20.87
CA PRO A 176 43.92 4.80 22.21
C PRO A 176 42.78 5.31 23.11
N THR A 177 41.65 5.73 22.53
CA THR A 177 40.49 6.29 23.27
C THR A 177 39.38 5.26 23.47
N SER A 178 39.03 4.47 22.44
CA SER A 178 37.91 3.52 22.49
C SER A 178 38.31 2.04 22.46
N GLY A 179 39.61 1.74 22.38
CA GLY A 179 40.14 0.37 22.38
C GLY A 179 39.93 -0.36 21.05
N PRO A 180 40.09 -1.69 21.03
CA PRO A 180 40.00 -2.49 19.81
C PRO A 180 38.56 -2.70 19.34
N LYS A 181 38.29 -2.48 18.06
CA LYS A 181 37.00 -2.70 17.37
C LYS A 181 37.18 -3.51 16.10
N ARG A 182 36.15 -4.28 15.73
CA ARG A 182 36.16 -5.21 14.58
C ARG A 182 35.03 -4.88 13.62
N TYR A 183 35.36 -4.37 12.46
CA TYR A 183 34.38 -3.92 11.48
C TYR A 183 34.13 -4.98 10.42
N ASP A 184 32.85 -5.27 10.20
CA ASP A 184 32.37 -6.11 9.11
C ASP A 184 31.90 -5.22 7.96
N PHE A 185 32.12 -5.66 6.71
CA PHE A 185 31.63 -4.93 5.54
C PHE A 185 30.15 -5.26 5.29
N ILE A 186 29.26 -4.27 5.43
CA ILE A 186 27.80 -4.41 5.32
C ILE A 186 27.27 -3.23 4.50
N ASN A 187 26.56 -3.50 3.40
CA ASN A 187 25.90 -2.48 2.56
C ASN A 187 26.83 -1.33 2.10
N GLY A 188 28.08 -1.63 1.75
CA GLY A 188 29.05 -0.62 1.29
C GLY A 188 29.78 0.14 2.39
N GLN A 189 29.61 -0.24 3.67
CA GLN A 189 30.25 0.42 4.81
C GLN A 189 30.89 -0.58 5.78
N TRP A 190 31.90 -0.14 6.53
CA TRP A 190 32.56 -0.90 7.58
C TRP A 190 31.84 -0.65 8.91
N ILE A 191 31.06 -1.61 9.41
CA ILE A 191 30.17 -1.45 10.58
C ILE A 191 30.63 -2.32 11.74
N TYR A 192 30.69 -1.73 12.94
CA TYR A 192 30.94 -2.48 14.16
C TYR A 192 29.63 -3.04 14.73
N LYS A 193 29.51 -4.37 14.78
CA LYS A 193 28.25 -5.06 15.17
C LYS A 193 27.74 -4.72 16.58
N HIS A 194 28.62 -4.34 17.50
CA HIS A 194 28.23 -4.13 18.90
C HIS A 194 27.55 -2.80 19.17
N ASP A 195 27.93 -1.73 18.48
CA ASP A 195 27.35 -0.38 18.64
C ASP A 195 26.64 0.14 17.38
N GLY A 196 26.73 -0.59 16.25
CA GLY A 196 26.11 -0.25 14.98
C GLY A 196 26.77 0.93 14.27
N LYS A 197 27.90 1.44 14.78
CA LYS A 197 28.60 2.61 14.21
C LYS A 197 29.54 2.21 13.08
N SER A 198 29.70 3.11 12.11
CA SER A 198 30.68 2.91 11.04
C SER A 198 32.10 3.26 11.50
N LEU A 199 33.10 2.67 10.82
CA LEU A 199 34.51 2.99 11.03
C LEU A 199 34.76 4.50 10.85
N GLN A 200 34.15 5.08 9.81
CA GLN A 200 34.25 6.50 9.48
C GLN A 200 33.62 7.38 10.56
N GLU A 201 32.41 7.05 11.04
CA GLU A 201 31.74 7.82 12.10
C GLU A 201 32.59 7.86 13.37
N LEU A 202 33.25 6.76 13.72
CA LEU A 202 34.12 6.72 14.89
C LEU A 202 35.37 7.60 14.70
N LEU A 203 36.06 7.47 13.56
CA LEU A 203 37.26 8.24 13.28
C LEU A 203 36.96 9.75 13.21
N ASN A 204 35.84 10.15 12.60
CA ASN A 204 35.41 11.55 12.55
C ASN A 204 35.21 12.13 13.95
N ASN A 205 34.58 11.38 14.86
CA ASN A 205 34.34 11.84 16.22
C ASN A 205 35.61 11.90 17.07
N GLU A 206 36.49 10.90 16.98
CA GLU A 206 37.70 10.84 17.81
C GLU A 206 38.79 11.81 17.32
N ILE A 207 38.97 11.91 16.00
CA ILE A 207 40.09 12.66 15.40
C ILE A 207 39.77 14.14 15.26
N SER A 208 38.50 14.53 15.07
CA SER A 208 38.09 15.96 15.06
C SER A 208 38.47 16.67 16.35
N VAL A 209 38.41 15.96 17.49
CA VAL A 209 38.84 16.48 18.80
C VAL A 209 40.35 16.67 18.87
N ILE A 210 41.13 15.78 18.24
CA ILE A 210 42.60 15.81 18.24
C ILE A 210 43.12 16.94 17.34
N VAL A 211 42.54 17.06 16.13
CA VAL A 211 42.96 18.05 15.13
C VAL A 211 42.29 19.41 15.36
N LYS A 212 41.28 19.49 16.24
CA LYS A 212 40.49 20.72 16.54
C LYS A 212 39.82 21.32 15.30
N LYS A 213 39.48 20.48 14.34
CA LYS A 213 38.81 20.79 13.07
C LYS A 213 37.78 19.70 12.83
N ASP A 214 36.61 20.07 12.33
CA ASP A 214 35.60 19.08 11.92
C ASP A 214 36.14 18.27 10.74
N ILE A 215 36.10 16.94 10.87
CA ILE A 215 36.61 15.98 9.90
C ILE A 215 35.44 15.18 9.36
N TYR A 216 35.40 15.03 8.04
CA TYR A 216 34.37 14.26 7.34
C TYR A 216 35.02 13.18 6.46
N ILE A 217 35.43 12.08 7.09
CA ILE A 217 35.73 10.83 6.38
C ILE A 217 34.39 10.24 5.96
N LEU A 218 34.19 10.09 4.67
CA LEU A 218 32.89 9.71 4.10
C LEU A 218 32.98 8.30 3.48
N PRO A 219 31.87 7.54 3.47
CA PRO A 219 31.86 6.17 2.94
C PRO A 219 32.18 6.19 1.43
N THR A 220 32.89 5.17 0.95
CA THR A 220 33.49 5.09 -0.39
C THR A 220 32.46 5.23 -1.53
N MET A 221 32.11 6.48 -1.83
CA MET A 221 31.54 7.07 -3.05
C MET A 221 31.28 8.55 -2.73
N GLU A 222 32.34 9.34 -2.70
CA GLU A 222 32.26 10.78 -2.42
C GLU A 222 32.52 11.59 -3.67
N ILE A 223 31.43 12.10 -4.23
CA ILE A 223 31.43 13.17 -5.22
C ILE A 223 32.02 14.39 -4.52
N MET A 224 33.08 14.99 -5.07
CA MET A 224 33.69 16.20 -4.54
C MET A 224 32.61 17.25 -4.23
N GLU A 225 32.49 17.67 -2.96
CA GLU A 225 31.56 18.73 -2.54
C GLU A 225 32.06 20.14 -2.92
N ASP A 226 33.24 20.24 -3.53
CA ASP A 226 33.85 21.47 -4.00
C ASP A 226 33.89 21.51 -5.54
N GLY A 227 33.29 22.55 -6.13
CA GLY A 227 33.21 22.72 -7.60
C GLY A 227 31.88 23.31 -8.07
N ASN A 228 31.81 23.76 -9.33
CA ASN A 228 30.58 24.20 -9.97
C ASN A 228 29.59 23.03 -10.10
N LEU A 229 28.28 23.27 -9.92
CA LEU A 229 27.27 22.21 -9.94
C LEU A 229 27.33 21.36 -11.22
N VAL A 230 27.53 22.01 -12.37
CA VAL A 230 27.61 21.34 -13.67
C VAL A 230 28.72 20.28 -13.68
N ASP A 231 29.87 20.58 -13.08
CA ASP A 231 31.01 19.64 -13.02
C ASP A 231 30.73 18.50 -12.03
N ARG A 232 30.06 18.77 -10.91
CA ARG A 232 29.63 17.73 -9.96
C ARG A 232 28.68 16.74 -10.61
N VAL A 233 27.72 17.23 -11.39
CA VAL A 233 26.78 16.38 -12.15
C VAL A 233 27.54 15.52 -13.13
N ARG A 234 28.47 16.09 -13.91
CA ARG A 234 29.30 15.33 -14.85
C ARG A 234 30.07 14.18 -14.17
N ILE A 235 30.73 14.47 -13.05
CA ILE A 235 31.50 13.47 -12.28
C ILE A 235 30.58 12.38 -11.72
N LEU A 236 29.42 12.76 -11.18
CA LEU A 236 28.42 11.83 -10.68
C LEU A 236 27.94 10.86 -11.76
N LEU A 237 27.58 11.36 -12.93
CA LEU A 237 27.11 10.52 -14.05
C LEU A 237 28.22 9.59 -14.57
N GLN A 238 29.46 10.08 -14.64
CA GLN A 238 30.61 9.24 -15.01
C GLN A 238 30.80 8.06 -14.05
N ARG A 239 30.67 8.30 -12.74
CA ARG A 239 30.79 7.26 -11.71
C ARG A 239 29.60 6.30 -11.70
N ASP A 240 28.39 6.82 -11.91
CA ASP A 240 27.18 6.00 -12.05
C ASP A 240 27.32 5.04 -13.24
N MET A 241 27.90 5.50 -14.35
CA MET A 241 28.20 4.65 -15.51
C MET A 241 29.29 3.60 -15.21
N GLN A 242 30.38 3.99 -14.54
CA GLN A 242 31.42 3.04 -14.12
C GLN A 242 30.86 1.95 -13.20
N TYR A 243 30.03 2.34 -12.23
CA TYR A 243 29.36 1.40 -11.36
C TYR A 243 28.45 0.44 -12.13
N TYR A 244 27.69 0.95 -13.11
CA TYR A 244 26.88 0.10 -13.99
C TYR A 244 27.73 -0.88 -14.80
N GLN A 245 28.85 -0.44 -15.37
CA GLN A 245 29.76 -1.30 -16.13
C GLN A 245 30.34 -2.44 -15.26
N GLU A 246 30.68 -2.15 -14.00
CA GLU A 246 31.25 -3.12 -13.06
C GLU A 246 30.19 -4.07 -12.46
N MET A 247 29.02 -3.53 -12.07
CA MET A 247 28.04 -4.22 -11.23
C MET A 247 26.76 -4.60 -11.97
N GLN A 248 26.59 -4.18 -13.22
CA GLN A 248 25.40 -4.41 -14.07
C GLN A 248 24.09 -4.02 -13.38
N THR A 249 24.14 -3.01 -12.51
CA THR A 249 23.00 -2.49 -11.75
C THR A 249 23.18 -1.00 -11.51
N VAL A 250 22.07 -0.29 -11.30
CA VAL A 250 22.09 1.12 -10.91
C VAL A 250 21.64 1.24 -9.47
N LEU A 251 22.33 2.09 -8.70
CA LEU A 251 21.95 2.38 -7.32
C LEU A 251 20.58 3.06 -7.29
N ARG A 252 19.71 2.57 -6.41
CA ARG A 252 18.35 3.08 -6.24
C ARG A 252 18.13 3.53 -4.82
N GLU A 253 17.45 4.66 -4.67
CA GLU A 253 17.01 5.18 -3.39
C GLU A 253 15.49 5.30 -3.35
N ALA A 254 14.92 5.12 -2.16
CA ALA A 254 13.49 5.19 -1.93
C ALA A 254 13.03 6.63 -1.68
N LEU A 255 11.94 7.02 -2.34
CA LEU A 255 11.24 8.25 -2.03
C LEU A 255 10.30 8.05 -0.84
N CYS A 256 9.97 9.15 -0.16
CA CYS A 256 8.95 9.15 0.87
C CYS A 256 7.64 8.58 0.32
N VAL A 257 7.10 7.55 0.98
CA VAL A 257 5.82 6.89 0.60
C VAL A 257 4.65 7.88 0.50
N ARG A 258 4.71 9.02 1.20
CA ARG A 258 3.68 10.07 1.11
C ARG A 258 3.77 10.92 -0.16
N VAL A 259 4.96 11.02 -0.75
CA VAL A 259 5.19 11.80 -1.96
C VAL A 259 4.89 10.96 -3.19
N SER A 260 5.16 9.64 -3.13
CA SER A 260 4.89 8.72 -4.23
C SER A 260 3.44 8.78 -4.71
N GLY A 261 3.27 8.84 -6.03
CA GLY A 261 1.99 8.91 -6.71
C GLY A 261 1.38 10.32 -6.77
N GLY A 262 0.09 10.42 -6.49
CA GLY A 262 -0.65 11.69 -6.55
C GLY A 262 -0.89 12.22 -7.97
N LYS A 263 -1.05 13.55 -8.10
CA LYS A 263 -1.40 14.20 -9.39
C LYS A 263 -0.27 14.08 -10.42
N LEU A 264 0.97 14.27 -9.99
CA LEU A 264 2.18 14.18 -10.84
C LEU A 264 2.73 12.75 -10.97
N ASP A 265 2.16 11.80 -10.22
CA ASP A 265 2.58 10.39 -10.23
C ASP A 265 4.08 10.23 -9.91
N PHE A 266 4.49 10.61 -8.69
CA PHE A 266 5.88 10.44 -8.27
C PHE A 266 6.25 8.95 -8.13
N PRO A 267 7.48 8.56 -8.49
CA PRO A 267 7.95 7.19 -8.33
C PRO A 267 8.12 6.81 -6.85
N ARG A 268 8.21 5.51 -6.57
CA ARG A 268 8.60 5.01 -5.24
C ARG A 268 10.11 4.91 -5.08
N HIS A 269 10.80 4.58 -6.16
CA HIS A 269 12.25 4.54 -6.23
C HIS A 269 12.74 5.33 -7.44
N ALA A 270 13.90 5.97 -7.32
CA ALA A 270 14.59 6.60 -8.45
C ALA A 270 16.08 6.27 -8.38
N SER A 271 16.81 6.51 -9.48
CA SER A 271 18.25 6.35 -9.46
C SER A 271 18.89 7.31 -8.45
N PHE A 272 19.95 6.84 -7.81
CA PHE A 272 20.75 7.61 -6.86
C PHE A 272 21.20 8.94 -7.49
N ALA A 273 21.71 8.89 -8.73
CA ALA A 273 22.16 10.06 -9.45
C ALA A 273 21.06 11.12 -9.59
N ALA A 274 19.85 10.73 -9.98
CA ALA A 274 18.72 11.66 -10.12
C ALA A 274 18.32 12.30 -8.79
N ILE A 275 18.33 11.52 -7.70
CA ILE A 275 18.00 12.05 -6.36
C ILE A 275 19.04 13.08 -5.91
N LYS A 276 20.33 12.81 -6.09
CA LYS A 276 21.41 13.77 -5.76
C LYS A 276 21.32 15.04 -6.58
N ILE A 277 21.06 14.94 -7.89
CA ILE A 277 20.87 16.10 -8.75
C ILE A 277 19.71 16.97 -8.26
N VAL A 278 18.57 16.37 -7.92
CA VAL A 278 17.42 17.11 -7.38
C VAL A 278 17.75 17.74 -6.02
N MET A 279 18.50 17.06 -5.14
CA MET A 279 18.95 17.64 -3.88
C MET A 279 19.76 18.92 -4.10
N TRP A 280 20.67 18.91 -5.07
CA TRP A 280 21.46 20.10 -5.40
C TRP A 280 20.61 21.19 -6.05
N TRP A 281 19.69 20.85 -6.95
CA TRP A 281 18.74 21.81 -7.53
C TRP A 281 17.87 22.47 -6.46
N GLU A 282 17.39 21.74 -5.46
CA GLU A 282 16.62 22.30 -4.36
C GLU A 282 17.43 23.28 -3.51
N ALA A 283 18.70 22.98 -3.23
CA ALA A 283 19.58 23.88 -2.49
C ALA A 283 19.78 25.20 -3.26
N GLU A 284 20.08 25.11 -4.56
CA GLU A 284 20.27 26.27 -5.44
C GLU A 284 18.96 27.06 -5.65
N PHE A 285 17.81 26.39 -5.71
CA PHE A 285 16.51 27.05 -5.83
C PHE A 285 16.23 27.92 -4.61
N VAL A 286 16.49 27.41 -3.40
CA VAL A 286 16.29 28.17 -2.15
C VAL A 286 17.22 29.39 -2.11
N ILE A 287 18.46 29.25 -2.60
CA ILE A 287 19.41 30.37 -2.69
C ILE A 287 18.92 31.43 -3.70
N ALA A 288 18.49 31.01 -4.90
CA ALA A 288 18.08 31.92 -5.98
C ALA A 288 16.74 32.63 -5.71
N PHE A 289 15.74 31.92 -5.17
CA PHE A 289 14.37 32.44 -5.01
C PHE A 289 13.99 32.80 -3.57
N LYS A 290 14.84 32.48 -2.57
CA LYS A 290 14.63 32.76 -1.14
C LYS A 290 13.31 32.22 -0.58
N ARG A 291 12.76 31.19 -1.20
CA ARG A 291 11.52 30.49 -0.80
C ARG A 291 11.64 29.01 -1.15
N PRO A 292 10.92 28.11 -0.46
CA PRO A 292 10.89 26.71 -0.83
C PRO A 292 10.18 26.52 -2.18
N SER A 293 10.64 25.55 -2.97
CA SER A 293 10.03 25.17 -4.27
C SER A 293 8.64 24.54 -4.11
N GLY A 294 8.35 24.00 -2.93
CA GLY A 294 7.20 23.15 -2.64
C GLY A 294 7.51 21.65 -2.66
N LEU A 295 8.73 21.24 -3.04
CA LEU A 295 9.20 19.85 -2.99
C LEU A 295 9.71 19.46 -1.58
N SER A 296 10.45 20.37 -0.93
CA SER A 296 10.92 20.21 0.46
C SER A 296 10.21 21.19 1.40
N THR A 297 9.68 20.70 2.52
CA THR A 297 9.17 21.52 3.63
C THR A 297 10.27 21.75 4.67
N ALA A 298 11.45 22.18 4.23
CA ALA A 298 12.45 22.67 5.18
C ALA A 298 11.92 23.97 5.79
N ASP A 299 11.54 23.92 7.07
CA ASP A 299 11.24 25.12 7.84
C ASP A 299 12.48 26.02 7.81
N LEU A 300 12.34 27.20 7.21
CA LEU A 300 13.32 28.29 7.22
C LEU A 300 13.65 28.82 8.64
N LYS A 301 13.22 28.14 9.72
CA LYS A 301 13.25 28.63 11.09
C LYS A 301 14.32 28.00 12.01
N SER A 302 15.14 27.05 11.57
CA SER A 302 16.12 26.39 12.46
C SER A 302 17.61 26.61 12.12
N LYS A 303 17.96 27.54 11.23
CA LYS A 303 19.37 27.94 10.99
C LYS A 303 19.58 29.47 10.99
N SER A 304 18.76 30.23 11.70
CA SER A 304 18.92 31.69 11.85
C SER A 304 19.38 32.13 13.25
N SER A 305 20.08 31.26 14.00
CA SER A 305 20.60 31.61 15.33
C SER A 305 21.95 30.99 15.65
N ALA A 306 22.86 30.94 14.68
CA ALA A 306 24.28 30.78 14.94
C ALA A 306 25.06 31.69 13.97
N GLY A 307 25.62 32.78 14.49
CA GLY A 307 26.62 33.60 13.79
C GLY A 307 26.11 34.85 13.08
N LEU A 308 25.53 35.82 13.80
CA LEU A 308 25.54 37.22 13.36
C LEU A 308 26.78 37.87 13.99
N GLY A 309 27.86 37.96 13.22
CA GLY A 309 29.08 38.68 13.62
C GLY A 309 30.39 38.18 13.03
N SER A 310 30.53 38.12 11.70
CA SER A 310 31.81 38.40 11.03
C SER A 310 31.57 38.64 9.55
N GLU A 311 32.21 39.68 9.02
CA GLU A 311 32.22 40.06 7.62
C GLU A 311 32.89 38.99 6.73
N ASP A 312 32.48 38.99 5.45
CA ASP A 312 33.17 38.42 4.29
C ASP A 312 33.28 36.89 4.14
N GLY A 313 32.22 36.31 3.58
CA GLY A 313 32.27 35.07 2.80
C GLY A 313 31.44 35.27 1.52
N VAL A 314 32.08 35.22 0.36
CA VAL A 314 31.47 35.45 -0.96
C VAL A 314 30.42 34.38 -1.28
N VAL A 315 29.19 34.54 -0.78
CA VAL A 315 28.04 33.75 -1.25
C VAL A 315 27.62 34.34 -2.58
N LYS A 316 28.04 33.72 -3.69
CA LYS A 316 27.58 34.06 -5.04
C LYS A 316 26.04 34.09 -5.03
N LYS A 317 25.44 35.26 -5.25
CA LYS A 317 23.99 35.41 -5.44
C LYS A 317 23.64 34.88 -6.83
N VAL A 318 23.22 33.62 -6.93
CA VAL A 318 22.73 33.03 -8.19
C VAL A 318 21.45 33.74 -8.61
N GLN A 319 21.44 34.30 -9.82
CA GLN A 319 20.23 34.94 -10.36
C GLN A 319 19.20 33.88 -10.80
N PRO A 320 17.88 34.15 -10.68
CA PRO A 320 16.83 33.22 -11.16
C PRO A 320 17.00 32.72 -12.60
N SER A 321 17.56 33.54 -13.49
CA SER A 321 17.86 33.15 -14.88
C SER A 321 19.07 32.22 -15.00
N GLU A 322 20.09 32.40 -14.17
CA GLU A 322 21.28 31.54 -14.13
C GLU A 322 20.94 30.16 -13.57
N PHE A 323 20.10 30.11 -12.54
CA PHE A 323 19.54 28.87 -12.02
C PHE A 323 18.84 28.05 -13.11
N ILE A 324 17.99 28.68 -13.92
CA ILE A 324 17.26 27.96 -14.99
C ILE A 324 18.22 27.40 -16.04
N LEU A 325 19.24 28.16 -16.43
CA LEU A 325 20.24 27.68 -17.39
C LEU A 325 21.03 26.50 -16.82
N MET A 326 21.42 26.57 -15.55
CA MET A 326 22.13 25.50 -14.85
C MET A 326 21.26 24.23 -14.72
N VAL A 327 19.98 24.36 -14.37
CA VAL A 327 19.05 23.23 -14.32
C VAL A 327 18.87 22.60 -15.70
N VAL A 328 18.69 23.41 -16.75
CA VAL A 328 18.52 22.89 -18.12
C VAL A 328 19.78 22.16 -18.58
N ASP A 329 20.97 22.74 -18.41
CA ASP A 329 22.24 22.12 -18.81
C ASP A 329 22.51 20.79 -18.07
N THR A 330 22.31 20.78 -16.75
CA THR A 330 22.48 19.55 -15.96
C THR A 330 21.39 18.51 -16.23
N ALA A 331 20.17 18.93 -16.55
CA ALA A 331 19.09 18.03 -16.94
C ALA A 331 19.34 17.40 -18.32
N ASP A 332 19.92 18.13 -19.27
CA ASP A 332 20.27 17.61 -20.60
C ASP A 332 21.40 16.56 -20.49
N GLN A 333 22.41 16.80 -19.64
CA GLN A 333 23.46 15.80 -19.35
C GLN A 333 22.90 14.51 -18.74
N LEU A 334 21.99 14.63 -17.77
CA LEU A 334 21.33 13.46 -17.19
C LEU A 334 20.43 12.74 -18.22
N LEU A 335 19.80 13.48 -19.13
CA LEU A 335 18.94 12.90 -20.16
C LEU A 335 19.75 12.03 -21.14
N GLU A 336 20.93 12.51 -21.56
CA GLU A 336 21.86 11.76 -22.39
C GLU A 336 22.37 10.50 -21.67
N HIS A 337 22.77 10.62 -20.40
CA HIS A 337 23.17 9.48 -19.57
C HIS A 337 22.08 8.42 -19.44
N LEU A 338 20.84 8.84 -19.15
CA LEU A 338 19.70 7.93 -19.08
C LEU A 338 19.46 7.24 -20.43
N HIS A 339 19.59 7.96 -21.55
CA HIS A 339 19.44 7.37 -22.88
C HIS A 339 20.45 6.24 -23.12
N THR A 340 21.73 6.45 -22.78
CA THR A 340 22.78 5.44 -22.88
C THR A 340 22.48 4.22 -21.99
N LEU A 341 22.14 4.44 -20.72
CA LEU A 341 21.75 3.36 -19.81
C LEU A 341 20.54 2.57 -20.32
N ILE A 342 19.55 3.25 -20.90
CA ILE A 342 18.36 2.60 -21.46
C ILE A 342 18.75 1.72 -22.66
N GLN A 343 19.65 2.17 -23.53
CA GLN A 343 20.12 1.36 -24.66
C GLN A 343 20.87 0.11 -24.17
N GLU A 344 21.85 0.27 -23.27
CA GLU A 344 22.63 -0.85 -22.74
C GLU A 344 21.77 -1.85 -21.97
N CYS A 345 20.81 -1.37 -21.15
CA CYS A 345 19.95 -2.27 -20.39
C CYS A 345 18.95 -3.03 -21.28
N LEU A 346 18.58 -2.50 -22.45
CA LEU A 346 17.73 -3.22 -23.40
C LEU A 346 18.48 -4.34 -24.12
N ASP A 347 19.79 -4.16 -24.37
CA ASP A 347 20.64 -5.20 -24.94
C ASP A 347 20.85 -6.37 -23.96
N HIS A 348 20.93 -6.07 -22.66
CA HIS A 348 21.08 -7.07 -21.59
C HIS A 348 19.75 -7.55 -20.99
N ALA A 349 18.62 -6.92 -21.36
CA ALA A 349 17.28 -7.17 -20.83
C ALA A 349 17.15 -6.98 -19.29
N ASP A 350 17.79 -5.94 -18.76
CA ASP A 350 17.85 -5.65 -17.32
C ASP A 350 16.66 -4.82 -16.83
N LEU A 351 15.64 -5.53 -16.32
CA LEU A 351 14.41 -4.92 -15.80
C LEU A 351 14.63 -4.01 -14.58
N THR A 352 15.62 -4.32 -13.74
CA THR A 352 15.97 -3.50 -12.55
C THR A 352 16.46 -2.11 -12.94
N VAL A 353 17.30 -2.05 -13.96
CA VAL A 353 17.88 -0.82 -14.48
C VAL A 353 16.81 -0.02 -15.21
N LEU A 354 16.00 -0.68 -16.04
CA LEU A 354 14.90 -0.03 -16.76
C LEU A 354 13.84 0.58 -15.83
N THR A 355 13.53 -0.09 -14.73
CA THR A 355 12.61 0.47 -13.70
C THR A 355 13.23 1.62 -12.92
N ALA A 356 14.54 1.57 -12.64
CA ALA A 356 15.27 2.66 -11.98
C ALA A 356 15.39 3.91 -12.86
N THR A 357 15.68 3.75 -14.16
CA THR A 357 15.75 4.85 -15.13
C THR A 357 14.36 5.46 -15.40
N LEU A 358 13.29 4.65 -15.42
CA LEU A 358 11.91 5.15 -15.45
C LEU A 358 11.60 5.99 -14.20
N GLY A 359 12.00 5.51 -13.02
CA GLY A 359 11.88 6.26 -11.77
C GLY A 359 12.63 7.59 -11.81
N ALA A 360 13.87 7.59 -12.31
CA ALA A 360 14.67 8.80 -12.51
C ALA A 360 13.99 9.80 -13.44
N ALA A 361 13.55 9.36 -14.62
CA ALA A 361 12.88 10.22 -15.60
C ALA A 361 11.58 10.83 -15.03
N ALA A 362 10.77 10.02 -14.32
CA ALA A 362 9.54 10.48 -13.68
C ALA A 362 9.81 11.49 -12.54
N LEU A 363 10.84 11.27 -11.73
CA LEU A 363 11.24 12.20 -10.67
C LEU A 363 11.63 13.57 -11.25
N ILE A 364 12.55 13.58 -12.22
CA ILE A 364 13.05 14.82 -12.83
C ILE A 364 11.93 15.57 -13.54
N ARG A 365 11.10 14.88 -14.33
CA ARG A 365 9.88 15.44 -14.93
C ARG A 365 9.03 16.17 -13.90
N ASN A 366 8.76 15.53 -12.76
CA ASN A 366 7.88 16.09 -11.75
C ASN A 366 8.53 17.30 -11.04
N CYS A 367 9.84 17.26 -10.77
CA CYS A 367 10.57 18.39 -10.20
C CYS A 367 10.61 19.59 -11.15
N LEU A 368 10.89 19.38 -12.44
CA LEU A 368 10.88 20.43 -13.46
C LEU A 368 9.50 21.08 -13.60
N TRP A 369 8.42 20.31 -13.47
CA TRP A 369 7.06 20.87 -13.43
C TRP A 369 6.87 21.81 -12.22
N CYS A 370 7.31 21.40 -11.03
CA CYS A 370 7.23 22.23 -9.82
C CYS A 370 8.00 23.54 -9.99
N TYR A 371 9.23 23.49 -10.52
CA TYR A 371 10.02 24.68 -10.81
C TYR A 371 9.34 25.58 -11.85
N SER A 372 8.83 25.01 -12.94
CA SER A 372 8.10 25.75 -13.97
C SER A 372 6.91 26.53 -13.39
N GLN A 373 6.11 25.92 -12.50
CA GLN A 373 4.99 26.63 -11.85
C GLN A 373 5.44 27.82 -11.00
N GLN A 374 6.54 27.68 -10.26
CA GLN A 374 7.04 28.75 -9.38
C GLN A 374 7.70 29.88 -10.17
N VAL A 375 8.31 29.57 -11.31
CA VAL A 375 9.07 30.50 -12.15
C VAL A 375 8.18 31.37 -13.05
N LYS A 376 6.95 30.93 -13.36
CA LYS A 376 6.01 31.60 -14.29
C LYS A 376 5.82 33.11 -14.11
N HIS A 377 5.96 33.64 -12.90
CA HIS A 377 5.77 35.06 -12.60
C HIS A 377 7.07 35.83 -12.32
N ALA A 378 8.22 35.14 -12.25
CA ALA A 378 9.47 35.70 -11.74
C ALA A 378 10.56 35.89 -12.83
N VAL A 379 10.39 35.29 -14.02
CA VAL A 379 11.45 35.20 -15.04
C VAL A 379 10.90 35.53 -16.44
N PRO A 380 11.73 36.09 -17.36
CA PRO A 380 11.36 36.32 -18.76
C PRO A 380 10.81 35.07 -19.48
N SER A 381 9.89 35.27 -20.42
CA SER A 381 9.20 34.22 -21.19
C SER A 381 10.15 33.23 -21.86
N GLY A 382 11.28 33.69 -22.40
CA GLY A 382 12.27 32.84 -23.08
C GLY A 382 12.93 31.79 -22.18
N SER A 383 13.21 32.10 -20.91
CA SER A 383 13.78 31.12 -19.97
C SER A 383 12.73 30.15 -19.43
N SER A 384 11.48 30.62 -19.27
CA SER A 384 10.36 29.73 -18.92
C SER A 384 10.02 28.73 -20.04
N GLU A 385 10.31 29.06 -21.30
CA GLU A 385 10.13 28.14 -22.42
C GLU A 385 11.17 27.00 -22.39
N LYS A 386 12.43 27.32 -22.06
CA LYS A 386 13.51 26.33 -21.94
C LYS A 386 13.21 25.23 -20.91
N ILE A 387 12.78 25.60 -19.71
CA ILE A 387 12.43 24.61 -18.66
C ILE A 387 11.21 23.77 -19.05
N ASN A 388 10.24 24.35 -19.77
CA ASN A 388 9.08 23.62 -20.27
C ASN A 388 9.46 22.64 -21.39
N ASN A 389 10.42 22.97 -22.25
CA ASN A 389 10.94 22.05 -23.26
C ASN A 389 11.67 20.88 -22.60
N CYS A 390 12.52 21.15 -21.61
CA CYS A 390 13.17 20.10 -20.82
C CYS A 390 12.13 19.18 -20.12
N TYR A 391 11.09 19.76 -19.52
CA TYR A 391 9.97 18.99 -18.96
C TYR A 391 9.30 18.06 -19.99
N LYS A 392 9.08 18.54 -21.22
CA LYS A 392 8.50 17.72 -22.31
C LYS A 392 9.43 16.57 -22.69
N SER A 393 10.73 16.83 -22.83
CA SER A 393 11.72 15.78 -23.14
C SER A 393 11.72 14.66 -22.10
N TYR A 394 11.68 15.01 -20.82
CA TYR A 394 11.59 14.03 -19.73
C TYR A 394 10.23 13.32 -19.66
N HIS A 395 9.14 13.99 -20.06
CA HIS A 395 7.84 13.33 -20.20
C HIS A 395 7.84 12.29 -21.32
N GLU A 396 8.35 12.65 -22.50
CA GLU A 396 8.50 11.74 -23.64
C GLU A 396 9.42 10.57 -23.31
N MET A 397 10.54 10.82 -22.63
CA MET A 397 11.44 9.76 -22.15
C MET A 397 10.72 8.79 -21.20
N ALA A 398 10.00 9.30 -20.20
CA ALA A 398 9.27 8.44 -19.26
C ALA A 398 8.19 7.58 -19.95
N GLU A 399 7.47 8.13 -20.93
CA GLU A 399 6.48 7.38 -21.71
C GLU A 399 7.16 6.31 -22.59
N ALA A 400 8.25 6.65 -23.28
CA ALA A 400 8.99 5.73 -24.13
C ALA A 400 9.60 4.56 -23.33
N VAL A 401 10.19 4.83 -22.17
CA VAL A 401 10.75 3.80 -21.28
C VAL A 401 9.65 2.87 -20.76
N ALA A 402 8.49 3.41 -20.38
CA ALA A 402 7.36 2.60 -19.95
C ALA A 402 6.82 1.69 -21.07
N GLU A 403 6.80 2.15 -22.33
CA GLU A 403 6.47 1.31 -23.49
C GLU A 403 7.52 0.21 -23.72
N ARG A 404 8.81 0.52 -23.57
CA ARG A 404 9.88 -0.50 -23.69
C ARG A 404 9.80 -1.54 -22.56
N LEU A 405 9.49 -1.11 -21.34
CA LEU A 405 9.27 -2.00 -20.20
C LEU A 405 8.09 -2.95 -20.45
N LEU A 406 6.98 -2.43 -20.99
CA LEU A 406 5.84 -3.22 -21.42
C LEU A 406 6.24 -4.25 -22.49
N ASP A 407 6.88 -3.81 -23.57
CA ASP A 407 7.33 -4.68 -24.67
C ASP A 407 8.25 -5.80 -24.17
N LEU A 408 9.22 -5.48 -23.30
CA LEU A 408 10.13 -6.46 -22.73
C LEU A 408 9.38 -7.52 -21.90
N HIS A 409 8.47 -7.12 -21.01
CA HIS A 409 7.64 -8.06 -20.27
C HIS A 409 6.75 -8.91 -21.18
N CYS A 410 6.17 -8.34 -22.23
CA CYS A 410 5.36 -9.06 -23.22
C CYS A 410 6.19 -10.11 -23.98
N ARG A 411 7.43 -9.78 -24.38
CA ARG A 411 8.37 -10.72 -24.99
C ARG A 411 8.73 -11.85 -24.02
N LEU A 412 9.00 -11.52 -22.75
CA LEU A 412 9.30 -12.53 -21.73
C LEU A 412 8.15 -13.53 -21.58
N ILE A 413 6.90 -13.03 -21.49
CA ILE A 413 5.70 -13.87 -21.43
C ILE A 413 5.59 -14.73 -22.68
N SER A 414 5.70 -14.13 -23.87
CA SER A 414 5.50 -14.84 -25.14
C SER A 414 6.54 -15.93 -25.39
N LEU A 415 7.82 -15.64 -25.10
CA LEU A 415 8.94 -16.50 -25.48
C LEU A 415 9.25 -17.57 -24.43
N TYR A 416 9.13 -17.25 -23.14
CA TYR A 416 9.56 -18.14 -22.06
C TYR A 416 8.40 -18.77 -21.28
N ILE A 417 7.30 -18.05 -21.08
CA ILE A 417 6.19 -18.54 -20.24
C ILE A 417 5.19 -19.30 -21.08
N LEU A 418 4.76 -18.72 -22.20
CA LEU A 418 3.73 -19.27 -23.07
C LEU A 418 4.31 -20.26 -24.10
N ASN A 419 5.48 -20.87 -23.90
CA ASN A 419 6.12 -21.70 -24.93
C ASN A 419 6.48 -23.12 -24.48
N GLU A 420 5.66 -23.73 -23.62
CA GLU A 420 5.86 -25.13 -23.19
C GLU A 420 5.14 -26.10 -24.13
N ALA A 421 5.92 -26.97 -24.81
CA ALA A 421 5.42 -27.86 -25.85
C ALA A 421 4.39 -28.89 -25.35
N ASP A 422 4.60 -29.49 -24.17
CA ASP A 422 3.76 -30.57 -23.66
C ASP A 422 2.37 -30.11 -23.20
N SER A 423 2.31 -28.92 -22.59
CA SER A 423 1.06 -28.27 -22.17
C SER A 423 0.21 -27.83 -23.37
N LEU A 424 0.84 -27.41 -24.47
CA LEU A 424 0.17 -26.91 -25.68
C LEU A 424 0.01 -27.97 -26.78
N GLY A 425 0.46 -29.20 -26.52
CA GLY A 425 0.40 -30.36 -27.43
C GLY A 425 -1.00 -30.97 -27.56
N TRP A 426 -2.00 -30.17 -27.94
CA TRP A 426 -3.41 -30.57 -27.99
C TRP A 426 -3.73 -31.69 -29.00
N HIS A 427 -2.82 -31.96 -29.93
CA HIS A 427 -2.94 -33.03 -30.94
C HIS A 427 -2.46 -34.39 -30.43
N SER A 428 -2.01 -34.50 -29.18
CA SER A 428 -1.55 -35.76 -28.59
C SER A 428 -2.71 -36.72 -28.33
N ASN A 429 -2.49 -38.01 -28.57
CA ASN A 429 -3.47 -39.07 -28.29
C ASN A 429 -3.46 -39.55 -26.83
N LYS A 430 -2.52 -39.06 -26.01
CA LYS A 430 -2.46 -39.37 -24.58
C LYS A 430 -3.13 -38.26 -23.78
N SER A 431 -3.87 -38.61 -22.74
CA SER A 431 -4.36 -37.62 -21.78
C SER A 431 -3.21 -36.89 -21.10
N PHE A 432 -3.44 -35.63 -20.72
CA PHE A 432 -2.48 -34.88 -19.93
C PHE A 432 -2.56 -35.32 -18.47
N PHE A 433 -1.45 -35.81 -17.91
CA PHE A 433 -1.35 -36.28 -16.51
C PHE A 433 -2.60 -37.02 -16.02
N GLU A 434 -3.06 -38.01 -16.81
CA GLU A 434 -4.19 -38.87 -16.41
C GLU A 434 -5.49 -38.12 -16.04
N ARG A 435 -5.69 -36.90 -16.58
CA ARG A 435 -6.83 -36.00 -16.32
C ARG A 435 -6.85 -35.39 -14.91
N GLU A 436 -5.75 -35.49 -14.17
CA GLU A 436 -5.68 -34.96 -12.80
C GLU A 436 -5.33 -33.48 -12.72
N ARG A 437 -4.77 -32.88 -13.79
CA ARG A 437 -4.20 -31.53 -13.73
C ARG A 437 -4.44 -30.67 -14.98
N CYS A 438 -4.50 -29.36 -14.78
CA CYS A 438 -4.41 -28.36 -15.84
C CYS A 438 -2.97 -28.09 -16.29
N SER A 439 -2.79 -27.34 -17.38
CA SER A 439 -1.46 -26.99 -17.92
C SER A 439 -0.61 -26.16 -16.95
N PHE A 440 0.71 -26.37 -16.99
CA PHE A 440 1.65 -25.55 -16.22
C PHE A 440 1.75 -24.13 -16.79
N VAL A 441 1.60 -23.96 -18.11
CA VAL A 441 1.68 -22.65 -18.79
C VAL A 441 0.75 -21.60 -18.14
N ILE A 442 -0.49 -21.96 -17.82
CA ILE A 442 -1.45 -21.03 -17.22
C ILE A 442 -1.09 -20.72 -15.76
N GLN A 443 -0.62 -21.70 -15.00
CA GLN A 443 -0.13 -21.51 -13.63
C GLN A 443 1.10 -20.59 -13.59
N MET A 444 2.04 -20.79 -14.51
CA MET A 444 3.25 -19.97 -14.62
C MET A 444 2.94 -18.55 -15.07
N TRP A 445 2.00 -18.37 -16.01
CA TRP A 445 1.52 -17.05 -16.41
C TRP A 445 0.87 -16.31 -15.25
N TRP A 446 -0.01 -16.96 -14.48
CA TRP A 446 -0.62 -16.38 -13.28
C TRP A 446 0.44 -15.96 -12.25
N LEU A 447 1.38 -16.85 -11.94
CA LEU A 447 2.45 -16.59 -10.98
C LEU A 447 3.31 -15.39 -11.39
N TYR A 448 3.70 -15.35 -12.66
CA TYR A 448 4.50 -14.25 -13.21
C TYR A 448 3.74 -12.93 -13.15
N MET A 449 2.47 -12.89 -13.58
CA MET A 449 1.66 -11.68 -13.53
C MET A 449 1.52 -11.15 -12.09
N GLN A 450 1.31 -12.03 -11.10
CA GLN A 450 1.23 -11.62 -9.69
C GLN A 450 2.56 -11.11 -9.14
N GLY A 451 3.68 -11.75 -9.51
CA GLY A 451 5.03 -11.30 -9.14
C GLY A 451 5.34 -9.93 -9.72
N THR A 452 5.17 -9.76 -11.03
CA THR A 452 5.43 -8.48 -11.71
C THR A 452 4.53 -7.37 -11.20
N ARG A 453 3.26 -7.66 -10.84
CA ARG A 453 2.38 -6.67 -10.20
C ARG A 453 2.97 -6.13 -8.91
N ALA A 454 3.47 -7.01 -8.03
CA ALA A 454 4.08 -6.60 -6.77
C ALA A 454 5.35 -5.76 -7.02
N ASP A 455 6.20 -6.19 -7.96
CA ASP A 455 7.44 -5.50 -8.32
C ASP A 455 7.17 -4.12 -8.91
N LEU A 456 6.21 -3.99 -9.83
CA LEU A 456 5.81 -2.71 -10.43
C LEU A 456 5.23 -1.76 -9.36
N TRP A 457 4.43 -2.28 -8.41
CA TRP A 457 3.83 -1.48 -7.34
C TRP A 457 4.88 -0.93 -6.38
N GLU A 458 6.04 -1.58 -6.25
CA GLU A 458 7.14 -1.14 -5.39
C GLU A 458 8.14 -0.24 -6.12
N SER A 459 8.34 -0.42 -7.43
CA SER A 459 9.43 0.22 -8.18
C SER A 459 9.02 1.51 -8.91
N VAL A 460 7.98 1.45 -9.75
CA VAL A 460 7.65 2.50 -10.73
C VAL A 460 6.53 3.44 -10.23
N PRO A 461 6.28 4.59 -10.90
CA PRO A 461 5.13 5.44 -10.56
C PRO A 461 3.78 4.69 -10.57
N PRO A 462 2.91 4.87 -9.57
CA PRO A 462 1.66 4.11 -9.43
C PRO A 462 0.75 4.04 -10.66
N LYS A 463 0.45 5.17 -11.31
CA LYS A 463 -0.43 5.16 -12.51
C LYS A 463 0.27 4.51 -13.70
N MET A 464 1.58 4.74 -13.84
CA MET A 464 2.39 4.07 -14.85
C MET A 464 2.42 2.55 -14.65
N ALA A 465 2.57 2.11 -13.39
CA ALA A 465 2.54 0.71 -12.99
C ALA A 465 1.23 0.03 -13.46
N GLN A 466 0.08 0.67 -13.18
CA GLN A 466 -1.22 0.19 -13.61
C GLN A 466 -1.35 0.09 -15.13
N ARG A 467 -0.86 1.10 -15.85
CA ARG A 467 -0.88 1.11 -17.32
C ARG A 467 -0.05 -0.03 -17.90
N VAL A 468 1.20 -0.18 -17.46
CA VAL A 468 2.11 -1.24 -17.93
C VAL A 468 1.52 -2.62 -17.61
N PHE A 469 1.06 -2.84 -16.38
CA PHE A 469 0.46 -4.10 -15.97
C PHE A 469 -0.79 -4.46 -16.78
N THR A 470 -1.68 -3.49 -17.01
CA THR A 470 -2.90 -3.69 -17.83
C THR A 470 -2.54 -3.97 -19.28
N GLY A 471 -1.51 -3.31 -19.82
CA GLY A 471 -0.97 -3.59 -21.14
C GLY A 471 -0.44 -5.03 -21.25
N MET A 472 0.33 -5.49 -20.26
CA MET A 472 0.86 -6.86 -20.21
C MET A 472 -0.28 -7.89 -20.22
N LEU A 473 -1.33 -7.65 -19.43
CA LEU A 473 -2.53 -8.49 -19.40
C LEU A 473 -3.21 -8.52 -20.78
N ASN A 474 -3.38 -7.35 -21.40
CA ASN A 474 -4.00 -7.23 -22.72
C ASN A 474 -3.24 -8.00 -23.80
N GLU A 475 -1.92 -7.83 -23.89
CA GLU A 475 -1.09 -8.45 -24.93
C GLU A 475 -0.91 -9.95 -24.71
N SER A 476 -0.68 -10.38 -23.47
CA SER A 476 -0.60 -11.81 -23.16
C SER A 476 -1.90 -12.54 -23.45
N LEU A 477 -3.05 -11.91 -23.19
CA LEU A 477 -4.36 -12.46 -23.58
C LEU A 477 -4.54 -12.55 -25.08
N SER A 478 -3.99 -11.63 -25.89
CA SER A 478 -4.02 -11.75 -27.36
C SER A 478 -3.45 -13.10 -27.81
N ILE A 479 -2.31 -13.49 -27.26
CA ILE A 479 -1.61 -14.74 -27.58
C ILE A 479 -2.44 -15.95 -27.12
N ILE A 480 -2.88 -15.94 -25.87
CA ILE A 480 -3.64 -17.04 -25.26
C ILE A 480 -4.96 -17.26 -26.02
N VAL A 481 -5.78 -16.21 -26.16
CA VAL A 481 -7.11 -16.29 -26.79
C VAL A 481 -7.00 -16.76 -28.24
N THR A 482 -6.03 -16.24 -29.00
CA THR A 482 -5.79 -16.68 -30.39
C THR A 482 -5.53 -18.17 -30.46
N ARG A 483 -4.67 -18.71 -29.57
CA ARG A 483 -4.39 -20.15 -29.53
C ARG A 483 -5.63 -20.97 -29.22
N PHE A 484 -6.44 -20.57 -28.24
CA PHE A 484 -7.68 -21.29 -27.91
C PHE A 484 -8.73 -21.22 -29.03
N ILE A 485 -8.84 -20.09 -29.74
CA ILE A 485 -9.77 -19.96 -30.87
C ILE A 485 -9.39 -20.92 -32.00
N TYR A 486 -8.10 -21.02 -32.36
CA TYR A 486 -7.67 -21.87 -33.47
C TYR A 486 -7.34 -23.31 -33.06
N GLY A 487 -7.19 -23.57 -31.77
CA GLY A 487 -6.91 -24.88 -31.21
C GLY A 487 -7.92 -25.95 -31.61
N ARG A 488 -7.42 -27.16 -31.82
CA ARG A 488 -8.21 -28.36 -32.16
C ARG A 488 -7.72 -29.52 -31.29
N PRO A 489 -8.22 -29.63 -30.04
CA PRO A 489 -7.80 -30.71 -29.16
C PRO A 489 -8.30 -32.07 -29.65
N THR A 490 -7.59 -33.14 -29.31
CA THR A 490 -8.10 -34.52 -29.37
C THR A 490 -9.09 -34.75 -28.24
N LEU A 491 -9.89 -35.83 -28.33
CA LEU A 491 -10.81 -36.21 -27.25
C LEU A 491 -10.07 -36.37 -25.90
N ALA A 492 -8.88 -36.99 -25.92
CA ALA A 492 -8.04 -37.19 -24.74
C ALA A 492 -7.49 -35.89 -24.11
N ARG A 493 -7.40 -34.80 -24.87
CA ARG A 493 -6.88 -33.49 -24.41
C ARG A 493 -7.97 -32.43 -24.22
N SER A 494 -9.21 -32.75 -24.53
CA SER A 494 -10.34 -31.82 -24.48
C SER A 494 -10.59 -31.29 -23.06
N GLU A 495 -10.59 -32.16 -22.04
CA GLU A 495 -10.78 -31.77 -20.63
C GLU A 495 -9.72 -30.79 -20.13
N GLN A 496 -8.44 -31.04 -20.44
CA GLN A 496 -7.33 -30.13 -20.13
C GLN A 496 -7.57 -28.77 -20.82
N PHE A 497 -7.92 -28.79 -22.11
CA PHE A 497 -8.14 -27.60 -22.91
C PHE A 497 -9.27 -26.71 -22.35
N TRP A 498 -10.42 -27.29 -21.97
CA TRP A 498 -11.54 -26.52 -21.41
C TRP A 498 -11.19 -25.96 -20.03
N THR A 499 -10.49 -26.75 -19.22
CA THR A 499 -10.00 -26.34 -17.89
C THR A 499 -9.04 -25.16 -18.01
N ASP A 500 -8.08 -25.23 -18.93
CA ASP A 500 -7.13 -24.14 -19.17
C ASP A 500 -7.85 -22.85 -19.62
N ALA A 501 -8.83 -22.96 -20.53
CA ALA A 501 -9.63 -21.81 -20.97
C ALA A 501 -10.44 -21.17 -19.83
N PHE A 502 -11.06 -22.01 -18.98
CA PHE A 502 -11.79 -21.55 -17.80
C PHE A 502 -10.86 -20.88 -16.78
N ASN A 503 -9.69 -21.47 -16.52
CA ASN A 503 -8.70 -20.93 -15.59
C ASN A 503 -8.12 -19.61 -16.08
N VAL A 504 -7.90 -19.43 -17.39
CA VAL A 504 -7.51 -18.14 -17.96
C VAL A 504 -8.57 -17.07 -17.64
N LEU A 505 -9.85 -17.36 -17.85
CA LEU A 505 -10.93 -16.42 -17.52
C LEU A 505 -10.98 -16.11 -16.01
N CYS A 506 -10.80 -17.11 -15.15
CA CYS A 506 -10.74 -16.93 -13.70
C CYS A 506 -9.57 -16.03 -13.30
N CYS A 507 -8.36 -16.35 -13.76
CA CYS A 507 -7.15 -15.56 -13.53
C CYS A 507 -7.34 -14.11 -14.00
N THR A 508 -7.84 -13.90 -15.23
CA THR A 508 -8.09 -12.56 -15.75
C THR A 508 -9.09 -11.78 -14.90
N GLY A 509 -10.11 -12.43 -14.33
CA GLY A 509 -11.04 -11.79 -13.40
C GLY A 509 -10.34 -11.15 -12.20
N TYR A 510 -9.35 -11.81 -11.61
CA TYR A 510 -8.60 -11.27 -10.47
C TYR A 510 -7.49 -10.30 -10.91
N LEU A 511 -6.79 -10.56 -12.02
CA LEU A 511 -5.75 -9.68 -12.54
C LEU A 511 -6.33 -8.32 -12.99
N ALA A 512 -7.51 -8.31 -13.60
CA ALA A 512 -8.15 -7.08 -14.08
C ALA A 512 -8.45 -6.06 -12.95
N LEU A 513 -8.63 -6.52 -11.70
CA LEU A 513 -8.86 -5.64 -10.54
C LEU A 513 -7.73 -4.61 -10.34
N ALA A 514 -6.49 -4.96 -10.69
CA ALA A 514 -5.35 -4.05 -10.55
C ALA A 514 -5.32 -2.95 -11.62
N GLY A 515 -5.99 -3.17 -12.77
CA GLY A 515 -6.07 -2.23 -13.88
C GLY A 515 -7.32 -1.35 -13.88
N CYS A 516 -8.39 -1.76 -13.18
CA CYS A 516 -9.63 -1.00 -13.06
C CYS A 516 -9.56 0.04 -11.92
N THR A 517 -10.21 1.18 -12.15
CA THR A 517 -10.40 2.25 -11.16
C THR A 517 -11.80 2.30 -10.59
N GLU A 518 -12.80 1.84 -11.36
CA GLU A 518 -14.21 1.80 -10.96
C GLU A 518 -14.83 0.42 -11.21
N SER A 519 -15.88 0.09 -10.45
CA SER A 519 -16.66 -1.14 -10.65
C SER A 519 -17.34 -1.22 -12.02
N GLU A 520 -17.76 -0.09 -12.62
CA GLU A 520 -18.34 -0.09 -13.97
C GLU A 520 -17.35 -0.61 -15.02
N GLU A 521 -16.07 -0.25 -14.87
CA GLU A 521 -14.99 -0.71 -15.75
C GLU A 521 -14.81 -2.22 -15.66
N MET A 522 -14.73 -2.74 -14.44
CA MET A 522 -14.54 -4.16 -14.16
C MET A 522 -15.72 -5.02 -14.64
N ILE A 523 -16.93 -4.48 -14.59
CA ILE A 523 -18.14 -5.16 -15.09
C ILE A 523 -18.23 -5.09 -16.63
N GLY A 524 -17.53 -4.13 -17.25
CA GLY A 524 -17.51 -3.91 -18.69
C GLY A 524 -18.81 -3.31 -19.22
N ILE A 525 -19.53 -2.53 -18.41
CA ILE A 525 -20.71 -1.75 -18.84
C ILE A 525 -20.22 -0.50 -19.59
N ARG A 526 -20.98 -0.03 -20.60
CA ARG A 526 -20.64 1.16 -21.41
C ARG A 526 -19.28 1.06 -22.12
N SER A 527 -19.13 0.10 -23.04
CA SER A 527 -17.91 -0.14 -23.83
C SER A 527 -17.27 1.10 -24.46
N ASN A 528 -18.05 2.13 -24.77
CA ASN A 528 -17.57 3.36 -25.42
C ASN A 528 -16.83 4.31 -24.46
N LYS A 529 -16.96 4.13 -23.14
CA LYS A 529 -16.29 4.96 -22.12
C LYS A 529 -15.12 4.25 -21.44
N LEU A 530 -14.88 2.97 -21.76
CA LEU A 530 -13.83 2.17 -21.14
C LEU A 530 -12.45 2.54 -21.70
N PRO A 531 -11.38 2.47 -20.87
CA PRO A 531 -10.01 2.48 -21.37
C PRO A 531 -9.80 1.39 -22.43
N THR A 532 -9.04 1.70 -23.49
CA THR A 532 -8.80 0.80 -24.63
C THR A 532 -8.35 -0.59 -24.19
N ALA A 533 -7.34 -0.68 -23.31
CA ALA A 533 -6.83 -1.97 -22.85
C ALA A 533 -7.87 -2.80 -22.08
N ILE A 534 -8.67 -2.18 -21.20
CA ILE A 534 -9.72 -2.88 -20.45
C ILE A 534 -10.85 -3.34 -21.38
N ARG A 535 -11.27 -2.49 -22.33
CA ARG A 535 -12.25 -2.85 -23.35
C ARG A 535 -11.79 -4.07 -24.15
N ASP A 536 -10.53 -4.08 -24.55
CA ASP A 536 -9.93 -5.17 -25.33
C ASP A 536 -9.81 -6.45 -24.49
N VAL A 537 -9.47 -6.36 -23.19
CA VAL A 537 -9.52 -7.48 -22.25
C VAL A 537 -10.93 -8.08 -22.18
N HIS A 538 -11.98 -7.26 -22.04
CA HIS A 538 -13.36 -7.74 -22.04
C HIS A 538 -13.74 -8.43 -23.35
N ALA A 539 -13.35 -7.87 -24.50
CA ALA A 539 -13.61 -8.47 -25.81
C ALA A 539 -12.90 -9.83 -25.96
N LYS A 540 -11.63 -9.92 -25.58
CA LYS A 540 -10.82 -11.15 -25.61
C LYS A 540 -11.40 -12.23 -24.69
N CYS A 541 -11.81 -11.86 -23.48
CA CYS A 541 -12.46 -12.79 -22.55
C CYS A 541 -13.82 -13.26 -23.07
N ASN A 542 -14.58 -12.39 -23.74
CA ASN A 542 -15.82 -12.79 -24.38
C ASN A 542 -15.58 -13.83 -25.49
N GLU A 543 -14.58 -13.61 -26.34
CA GLU A 543 -14.21 -14.59 -27.38
C GLU A 543 -13.75 -15.94 -26.80
N LEU A 544 -12.98 -15.91 -25.71
CA LEU A 544 -12.54 -17.12 -25.02
C LEU A 544 -13.73 -17.84 -24.36
N LEU A 545 -14.66 -17.11 -23.75
CA LEU A 545 -15.90 -17.67 -23.20
C LEU A 545 -16.74 -18.33 -24.30
N VAL A 546 -16.90 -17.67 -25.45
CA VAL A 546 -17.64 -18.23 -26.60
C VAL A 546 -17.01 -19.53 -27.07
N CYS A 547 -15.67 -19.61 -27.11
CA CYS A 547 -14.95 -20.85 -27.40
C CYS A 547 -15.25 -21.94 -26.37
N LEU A 548 -15.16 -21.61 -25.07
CA LEU A 548 -15.44 -22.53 -23.96
C LEU A 548 -16.88 -23.05 -23.99
N LEU A 549 -17.86 -22.18 -24.25
CA LEU A 549 -19.27 -22.57 -24.27
C LEU A 549 -19.60 -23.50 -25.42
N PHE A 550 -19.32 -23.09 -26.66
CA PHE A 550 -19.74 -23.88 -27.81
C PHE A 550 -18.93 -25.18 -27.99
N ARG A 551 -17.69 -25.22 -27.49
CA ARG A 551 -16.85 -26.42 -27.60
C ARG A 551 -16.79 -27.27 -26.34
N GLY A 552 -16.97 -26.67 -25.17
CA GLY A 552 -16.82 -27.31 -23.87
C GLY A 552 -18.13 -27.58 -23.13
N THR A 553 -19.31 -27.25 -23.67
CA THR A 553 -20.59 -27.70 -23.05
C THR A 553 -20.81 -29.20 -23.33
N PRO A 554 -21.30 -30.01 -22.37
CA PRO A 554 -21.73 -31.39 -22.62
C PRO A 554 -22.72 -31.52 -23.78
N LEU A 555 -22.63 -32.61 -24.55
CA LEU A 555 -23.40 -32.79 -25.79
C LEU A 555 -24.92 -32.75 -25.57
N GLU A 556 -25.41 -33.30 -24.46
CA GLU A 556 -26.84 -33.34 -24.14
C GLU A 556 -27.43 -31.93 -23.91
N ASP A 557 -26.79 -31.15 -23.04
CA ASP A 557 -27.21 -29.77 -22.75
C ASP A 557 -27.15 -28.90 -23.99
N LEU A 558 -26.11 -29.12 -24.81
CA LEU A 558 -25.92 -28.45 -26.07
C LEU A 558 -27.07 -28.77 -27.04
N TYR A 559 -27.43 -30.04 -27.21
CA TYR A 559 -28.55 -30.46 -28.04
C TYR A 559 -29.89 -29.89 -27.55
N GLN A 560 -30.12 -29.90 -26.23
CA GLN A 560 -31.33 -29.33 -25.63
C GLN A 560 -31.46 -27.84 -25.93
N ALA A 561 -30.37 -27.07 -25.83
CA ALA A 561 -30.36 -25.65 -26.17
C ALA A 561 -30.63 -25.40 -27.67
N PHE A 562 -30.11 -26.25 -28.56
CA PHE A 562 -30.25 -26.11 -30.02
C PHE A 562 -31.51 -26.76 -30.61
N ARG A 563 -32.34 -27.44 -29.82
CA ARG A 563 -33.52 -28.18 -30.30
C ARG A 563 -34.47 -27.30 -31.13
N ASN A 564 -34.55 -26.01 -30.80
CA ASN A 564 -35.42 -25.03 -31.47
C ASN A 564 -34.75 -24.30 -32.65
N GLY A 565 -33.55 -24.73 -33.06
CA GLY A 565 -32.78 -24.12 -34.15
C GLY A 565 -31.71 -23.12 -33.69
N LEU A 566 -30.65 -22.97 -34.48
CA LEU A 566 -29.48 -22.14 -34.19
C LEU A 566 -29.82 -20.64 -34.11
N GLU A 567 -30.85 -20.17 -34.82
CA GLU A 567 -31.25 -18.75 -34.89
C GLU A 567 -32.02 -18.27 -33.64
N ASN A 568 -32.57 -19.19 -32.84
CA ASN A 568 -33.42 -18.88 -31.69
C ASN A 568 -32.64 -18.83 -30.36
N LEU A 569 -31.31 -18.78 -30.42
CA LEU A 569 -30.47 -18.74 -29.22
C LEU A 569 -30.38 -17.34 -28.64
N ARG A 570 -30.66 -17.23 -27.35
CA ARG A 570 -30.42 -16.00 -26.59
C ARG A 570 -28.97 -15.53 -26.64
N ALA A 571 -28.00 -16.43 -26.82
CA ALA A 571 -26.59 -16.08 -27.02
C ALA A 571 -26.32 -15.15 -28.22
N LEU A 572 -27.21 -15.12 -29.22
CA LEU A 572 -27.13 -14.23 -30.38
C LEU A 572 -27.66 -12.81 -30.09
N GLU A 573 -28.44 -12.64 -29.02
CA GLU A 573 -29.00 -11.34 -28.65
C GLU A 573 -27.90 -10.36 -28.18
N PRO A 574 -28.11 -9.04 -28.37
CA PRO A 574 -27.14 -8.04 -27.95
C PRO A 574 -27.02 -8.01 -26.43
N ARG A 575 -25.79 -8.01 -25.94
CA ARG A 575 -25.48 -7.89 -24.51
C ARG A 575 -26.14 -6.65 -23.89
N CYS A 576 -26.94 -6.87 -22.86
CA CYS A 576 -27.73 -5.83 -22.19
C CYS A 576 -27.32 -5.57 -20.71
N GLY A 577 -26.15 -6.05 -20.27
CA GLY A 577 -25.74 -5.98 -18.86
C GLY A 577 -24.26 -6.27 -18.60
N PRO A 578 -23.91 -6.69 -17.37
CA PRO A 578 -22.58 -7.15 -16.99
C PRO A 578 -21.94 -8.15 -17.96
N SER A 579 -20.62 -8.12 -18.05
CA SER A 579 -19.87 -9.07 -18.88
C SER A 579 -20.09 -10.52 -18.43
N PRO A 580 -20.68 -11.38 -19.27
CA PRO A 580 -21.06 -12.75 -18.87
C PRO A 580 -19.88 -13.58 -18.38
N TRP A 581 -18.69 -13.41 -18.97
CA TRP A 581 -17.49 -14.17 -18.59
C TRP A 581 -17.12 -13.98 -17.12
N LEU A 582 -17.31 -12.77 -16.58
CA LEU A 582 -17.01 -12.46 -15.19
C LEU A 582 -18.02 -13.11 -14.24
N LEU A 583 -19.30 -13.12 -14.64
CA LEU A 583 -20.38 -13.74 -13.87
C LEU A 583 -20.16 -15.25 -13.70
N ILE A 584 -19.62 -15.89 -14.73
CA ILE A 584 -19.42 -17.34 -14.80
C ILE A 584 -18.12 -17.75 -14.09
N CYS A 585 -17.02 -17.06 -14.39
CA CYS A 585 -15.68 -17.51 -14.01
C CYS A 585 -15.21 -16.94 -12.67
N ALA A 586 -15.74 -15.78 -12.25
CA ALA A 586 -15.38 -15.17 -10.97
C ALA A 586 -16.59 -14.75 -10.13
N PRO A 587 -17.56 -15.66 -9.85
CA PRO A 587 -18.76 -15.33 -9.08
C PRO A 587 -18.44 -14.83 -7.65
N ARG A 588 -17.31 -15.27 -7.08
CA ARG A 588 -16.84 -14.83 -5.75
C ARG A 588 -16.55 -13.32 -5.71
N LEU A 589 -16.15 -12.69 -6.81
CA LEU A 589 -15.94 -11.24 -6.88
C LEU A 589 -17.25 -10.44 -6.73
N LEU A 590 -18.39 -11.08 -7.02
CA LEU A 590 -19.73 -10.47 -6.97
C LEU A 590 -20.56 -10.94 -5.77
N GLY A 591 -20.03 -11.88 -4.98
CA GLY A 591 -20.54 -12.26 -3.67
C GLY A 591 -21.50 -13.44 -3.62
N THR A 592 -22.15 -13.84 -4.71
CA THR A 592 -23.02 -15.03 -4.78
C THR A 592 -23.03 -15.65 -6.19
N PRO A 593 -23.10 -16.99 -6.34
CA PRO A 593 -23.18 -17.65 -7.64
C PRO A 593 -24.53 -17.48 -8.36
N ASP A 594 -25.60 -17.15 -7.62
CA ASP A 594 -26.92 -16.93 -8.22
C ASP A 594 -27.11 -15.46 -8.65
N LEU A 595 -26.80 -15.19 -9.93
CA LEU A 595 -27.28 -14.01 -10.65
C LEU A 595 -28.39 -14.40 -11.63
N ASP A 596 -29.43 -13.58 -11.71
CA ASP A 596 -30.42 -13.64 -12.79
C ASP A 596 -29.79 -13.24 -14.12
N THR A 597 -30.24 -13.88 -15.21
CA THR A 597 -29.70 -13.70 -16.57
C THR A 597 -30.03 -12.32 -17.18
N ASP A 598 -30.99 -11.59 -16.61
CA ASP A 598 -31.60 -10.39 -17.23
C ASP A 598 -31.18 -9.07 -16.55
N LEU A 599 -30.07 -9.07 -15.80
CA LEU A 599 -29.61 -7.90 -15.06
C LEU A 599 -29.07 -6.79 -15.97
N LYS A 600 -29.82 -5.68 -16.08
CA LYS A 600 -29.39 -4.44 -16.78
C LYS A 600 -28.38 -3.60 -15.97
N LYS A 601 -28.38 -3.72 -14.65
CA LYS A 601 -27.46 -3.06 -13.72
C LYS A 601 -27.10 -4.00 -12.57
N LEU A 602 -25.88 -3.88 -12.03
CA LEU A 602 -25.47 -4.65 -10.86
C LEU A 602 -26.17 -4.09 -9.61
N PRO A 603 -26.78 -4.94 -8.74
CA PRO A 603 -27.33 -4.50 -7.46
C PRO A 603 -26.29 -3.81 -6.58
N GLN A 604 -26.72 -2.84 -5.77
CA GLN A 604 -25.81 -2.04 -4.94
C GLN A 604 -24.99 -2.90 -3.96
N ASP A 605 -25.59 -3.95 -3.37
CA ASP A 605 -24.90 -4.90 -2.48
C ASP A 605 -23.67 -5.52 -3.14
N LYS A 606 -23.80 -5.93 -4.41
CA LYS A 606 -22.73 -6.57 -5.19
C LYS A 606 -21.73 -5.56 -5.71
N ALA A 607 -22.17 -4.34 -6.04
CA ALA A 607 -21.30 -3.25 -6.47
C ALA A 607 -20.31 -2.84 -5.36
N VAL A 608 -20.74 -2.83 -4.10
CA VAL A 608 -19.86 -2.53 -2.95
C VAL A 608 -18.77 -3.58 -2.76
N ILE A 609 -19.14 -4.86 -2.90
CA ILE A 609 -18.17 -5.97 -2.82
C ILE A 609 -17.10 -5.79 -3.90
N LEU A 610 -17.50 -5.43 -5.13
CA LEU A 610 -16.56 -5.24 -6.23
C LEU A 610 -15.66 -4.02 -6.02
N GLU A 611 -16.21 -2.87 -5.61
CA GLU A 611 -15.41 -1.67 -5.31
C GLU A 611 -14.40 -1.90 -4.18
N LEU A 612 -14.76 -2.68 -3.15
CA LEU A 612 -13.82 -3.05 -2.09
C LEU A 612 -12.69 -3.94 -2.62
N ASN A 613 -12.98 -4.88 -3.52
CA ASN A 613 -11.96 -5.70 -4.18
C ASN A 613 -11.03 -4.86 -5.07
N ILE A 614 -11.56 -3.84 -5.76
CA ILE A 614 -10.74 -2.92 -6.58
C ILE A 614 -9.83 -2.09 -5.67
N LEU A 615 -10.36 -1.51 -4.58
CA LEU A 615 -9.60 -0.73 -3.60
C LEU A 615 -8.41 -1.54 -3.03
N LYS A 616 -8.63 -2.83 -2.72
CA LYS A 616 -7.59 -3.74 -2.20
C LYS A 616 -6.41 -3.94 -3.18
N ASN A 617 -6.64 -3.79 -4.48
CA ASN A 617 -5.66 -4.10 -5.53
C ASN A 617 -4.98 -2.85 -6.15
N GLN A 618 -5.26 -1.65 -5.65
CA GLN A 618 -4.66 -0.41 -6.14
C GLN A 618 -3.17 -0.27 -5.74
N PRO A 619 -2.33 0.40 -6.57
CA PRO A 619 -0.91 0.68 -6.28
C PRO A 619 -0.70 1.71 -5.19
N GLN A 620 -1.70 2.56 -4.96
CA GLN A 620 -1.66 3.61 -3.97
C GLN A 620 -3.06 3.83 -3.40
N PRO A 621 -3.17 4.39 -2.19
CA PRO A 621 -4.47 4.78 -1.63
C PRO A 621 -5.18 5.78 -2.55
N ASN A 622 -6.37 5.40 -3.02
CA ASN A 622 -7.28 6.29 -3.72
C ASN A 622 -8.33 6.79 -2.73
N TRP A 623 -8.15 8.01 -2.21
CA TRP A 623 -9.03 8.57 -1.17
C TRP A 623 -10.49 8.74 -1.62
N PRO A 624 -10.77 9.24 -2.84
CA PRO A 624 -12.14 9.21 -3.37
C PRO A 624 -12.74 7.81 -3.42
N GLN A 625 -11.98 6.80 -3.83
CA GLN A 625 -12.49 5.42 -3.87
C GLN A 625 -12.77 4.87 -2.46
N LEU A 626 -11.93 5.18 -1.47
CA LEU A 626 -12.20 4.84 -0.07
C LEU A 626 -13.52 5.46 0.41
N MET A 627 -13.72 6.76 0.16
CA MET A 627 -14.94 7.46 0.51
C MET A 627 -16.17 6.90 -0.21
N LYS A 628 -16.02 6.49 -1.48
CA LYS A 628 -17.05 5.79 -2.26
C LYS A 628 -17.46 4.49 -1.56
N VAL A 629 -16.49 3.63 -1.21
CA VAL A 629 -16.75 2.34 -0.52
C VAL A 629 -17.44 2.53 0.82
N ILE A 630 -17.07 3.56 1.60
CA ILE A 630 -17.69 3.89 2.89
C ILE A 630 -19.14 4.34 2.73
N SER A 631 -19.48 5.04 1.65
CA SER A 631 -20.79 5.66 1.43
C SER A 631 -21.79 4.76 0.69
N MET A 632 -21.31 3.84 -0.14
CA MET A 632 -22.17 3.00 -0.97
C MET A 632 -23.05 2.02 -0.17
N ASN A 633 -24.17 1.61 -0.80
CA ASN A 633 -25.16 0.69 -0.25
C ASN A 633 -25.63 1.08 1.15
N ASN A 634 -26.08 2.34 1.31
CA ASN A 634 -26.49 2.90 2.59
C ASN A 634 -25.44 2.64 3.70
N HIS A 635 -24.18 2.98 3.39
CA HIS A 635 -23.05 2.87 4.30
C HIS A 635 -22.81 1.45 4.86
N ALA A 636 -23.07 0.39 4.08
CA ALA A 636 -22.97 -1.00 4.57
C ALA A 636 -21.61 -1.36 5.18
N VAL A 637 -20.51 -1.00 4.50
CA VAL A 637 -19.14 -1.23 4.99
C VAL A 637 -18.89 -0.45 6.28
N ALA A 638 -19.28 0.83 6.31
CA ALA A 638 -19.09 1.68 7.49
C ALA A 638 -19.89 1.16 8.70
N LYS A 639 -21.13 0.69 8.50
CA LYS A 639 -21.96 0.09 9.57
C LYS A 639 -21.30 -1.16 10.16
N ILE A 640 -20.78 -2.05 9.30
CA ILE A 640 -20.09 -3.27 9.75
C ILE A 640 -18.85 -2.92 10.57
N LEU A 641 -18.02 -1.98 10.10
CA LEU A 641 -16.82 -1.54 10.79
C LEU A 641 -17.16 -0.82 12.10
N LEU A 642 -18.07 0.14 12.08
CA LEU A 642 -18.42 0.98 13.23
C LEU A 642 -19.00 0.14 14.37
N LYS A 643 -19.97 -0.75 14.11
CA LYS A 643 -20.52 -1.67 15.12
C LYS A 643 -19.43 -2.51 15.78
N THR A 644 -18.50 -3.03 14.98
CA THR A 644 -17.42 -3.89 15.46
C THR A 644 -16.39 -3.10 16.30
N LEU A 645 -16.05 -1.89 15.84
CA LEU A 645 -15.12 -1.00 16.54
C LEU A 645 -15.69 -0.46 17.85
N VAL A 646 -16.97 -0.07 17.89
CA VAL A 646 -17.65 0.36 19.13
C VAL A 646 -17.68 -0.79 20.13
N ARG A 647 -18.13 -1.98 19.72
CA ARG A 647 -18.18 -3.17 20.58
C ARG A 647 -16.81 -3.55 21.15
N ARG A 648 -15.73 -3.31 20.41
CA ARG A 648 -14.36 -3.56 20.87
C ARG A 648 -13.84 -2.49 21.83
N CYS A 649 -14.29 -1.24 21.66
CA CYS A 649 -13.82 -0.10 22.45
C CYS A 649 -14.75 0.25 23.62
N VAL A 650 -15.64 -0.66 24.03
CA VAL A 650 -16.53 -0.46 25.18
C VAL A 650 -15.70 -0.13 26.42
N GLY A 651 -16.01 0.99 27.06
CA GLY A 651 -15.29 1.47 28.24
C GLY A 651 -13.90 2.08 27.98
N PHE A 652 -13.42 2.11 26.74
CA PHE A 652 -12.15 2.76 26.40
C PHE A 652 -12.35 4.28 26.30
N THR A 653 -11.65 5.03 27.13
CA THR A 653 -11.61 6.50 27.08
C THR A 653 -10.18 6.99 26.96
N SER A 654 -10.00 8.11 26.27
CA SER A 654 -8.67 8.69 26.04
C SER A 654 -8.75 10.19 25.88
N ASP A 655 -7.67 10.88 26.26
CA ASP A 655 -7.56 12.32 26.01
C ASP A 655 -7.38 12.59 24.52
N GLN A 656 -7.96 13.68 24.04
CA GLN A 656 -7.89 14.09 22.63
C GLN A 656 -6.44 14.17 22.12
N LYS A 657 -5.52 14.69 22.93
CA LYS A 657 -4.07 14.77 22.60
C LYS A 657 -3.46 13.39 22.36
N SER A 658 -3.83 12.38 23.14
CA SER A 658 -3.31 11.01 22.95
C SER A 658 -3.73 10.36 21.63
N MET A 659 -4.88 10.76 21.07
CA MET A 659 -5.37 10.25 19.78
C MET A 659 -4.82 11.05 18.60
N THR A 660 -4.50 12.34 18.78
CA THR A 660 -3.93 13.20 17.74
C THR A 660 -2.39 13.14 17.66
N THR A 661 -1.71 12.84 18.76
CA THR A 661 -0.25 12.66 18.81
C THR A 661 0.08 11.21 19.15
N THR A 662 0.72 10.52 18.21
CA THR A 662 1.29 9.17 18.42
C THR A 662 2.60 9.30 19.18
N THR A 663 2.59 9.92 20.36
CA THR A 663 3.72 9.85 21.28
C THR A 663 3.50 8.65 22.17
N VAL A 664 4.29 7.61 21.91
CA VAL A 664 4.48 6.46 22.80
C VAL A 664 4.52 6.96 24.23
N THR A 665 3.58 6.51 25.05
CA THR A 665 3.63 6.69 26.50
C THR A 665 4.93 6.07 26.99
N LYS A 666 5.91 6.93 27.34
CA LYS A 666 7.08 6.55 28.13
C LYS A 666 6.58 5.98 29.46
N LYS A 667 6.45 4.65 29.54
CA LYS A 667 6.54 3.99 30.84
C LYS A 667 7.94 4.25 31.38
N HIS A 668 8.00 4.75 32.61
CA HIS A 668 9.21 5.15 33.29
C HIS A 668 10.35 4.14 33.17
N GLY A 669 11.55 4.65 32.84
CA GLY A 669 12.81 4.00 33.19
C GLY A 669 13.48 3.14 32.12
N LYS A 670 13.91 3.76 31.00
CA LYS A 670 15.19 3.49 30.32
C LYS A 670 15.40 4.54 29.22
N LYS A 671 16.51 5.27 29.28
CA LYS A 671 16.97 6.17 28.21
C LYS A 671 17.46 5.29 27.06
N GLU A 672 16.61 5.05 26.08
CA GLU A 672 17.05 4.62 24.75
C GLU A 672 17.09 5.84 23.82
N THR A 673 18.11 5.86 22.99
CA THR A 673 18.53 6.91 22.07
C THR A 673 17.41 7.33 21.11
N SER A 674 17.33 8.63 20.83
CA SER A 674 16.38 9.28 19.92
C SER A 674 16.61 8.89 18.45
N GLY A 675 16.08 7.74 18.03
CA GLY A 675 16.09 7.29 16.64
C GLY A 675 14.72 6.79 16.18
N GLU A 676 14.34 7.20 14.96
CA GLU A 676 13.32 6.57 14.09
C GLU A 676 11.82 6.84 14.33
N THR A 677 11.35 8.07 14.14
CA THR A 677 9.94 8.32 13.76
C THR A 677 9.73 8.58 12.27
N ASN A 678 10.81 8.76 11.51
CA ASN A 678 10.75 9.21 10.11
C ASN A 678 10.89 8.03 9.15
N CYS A 679 10.27 8.15 7.97
CA CYS A 679 10.35 7.11 6.96
C CYS A 679 11.72 7.02 6.26
N GLY A 680 12.60 8.01 6.44
CA GLY A 680 13.97 8.03 5.91
C GLY A 680 14.07 8.23 4.39
N GLY A 681 12.95 8.20 3.65
CA GLY A 681 12.94 8.38 2.20
C GLY A 681 13.10 9.84 1.76
N PHE A 682 13.60 10.02 0.54
CA PHE A 682 13.79 11.32 -0.10
C PHE A 682 12.49 12.16 -0.12
N LEU A 683 12.58 13.48 0.10
CA LEU A 683 11.45 14.42 0.26
C LEU A 683 10.52 14.16 1.48
N CYS A 684 11.00 13.44 2.50
CA CYS A 684 10.24 13.22 3.74
C CYS A 684 10.15 14.49 4.61
N SER A 685 8.93 14.91 4.96
CA SER A 685 8.67 15.95 5.97
C SER A 685 8.62 15.37 7.39
N GLU A 686 9.51 15.85 8.28
CA GLU A 686 9.71 15.35 9.65
C GLU A 686 8.44 15.38 10.52
N SER A 687 7.57 16.38 10.33
CA SER A 687 6.35 16.55 11.13
C SER A 687 5.17 15.67 10.69
N ALA A 688 5.21 15.11 9.48
CA ALA A 688 4.02 14.53 8.85
C ALA A 688 4.22 13.13 8.23
N CYS A 689 5.46 12.63 8.04
CA CYS A 689 5.70 11.21 7.71
C CYS A 689 5.81 10.35 8.98
N GLN A 690 4.69 10.09 9.66
CA GLN A 690 4.67 9.10 10.74
C GLN A 690 4.52 7.68 10.15
N LYS A 691 5.52 6.82 10.38
CA LYS A 691 5.37 5.36 10.23
C LYS A 691 4.30 4.92 11.24
N LEU A 692 3.13 4.49 10.74
CA LEU A 692 2.08 3.93 11.59
C LEU A 692 2.49 2.50 11.97
N SER A 693 3.30 2.36 13.01
CA SER A 693 3.81 1.05 13.45
C SER A 693 2.75 0.22 14.18
N THR A 694 1.71 0.85 14.74
CA THR A 694 0.58 0.15 15.39
C THR A 694 -0.74 0.91 15.15
N ILE A 695 -1.70 0.27 14.50
CA ILE A 695 -3.08 0.78 14.38
C ILE A 695 -3.88 0.14 15.50
N SER A 696 -4.37 0.88 16.48
CA SER A 696 -5.27 0.31 17.50
C SER A 696 -6.72 0.36 17.02
N GLY A 697 -7.57 -0.51 17.56
CA GLY A 697 -9.02 -0.43 17.35
C GLY A 697 -9.61 0.92 17.80
N SER A 698 -9.05 1.55 18.84
CA SER A 698 -9.47 2.88 19.30
C SER A 698 -9.15 4.00 18.31
N LEU A 699 -7.97 3.95 17.67
CA LEU A 699 -7.61 4.86 16.57
C LEU A 699 -8.53 4.63 15.36
N GLY A 700 -8.83 3.37 15.03
CA GLY A 700 -9.80 3.02 13.99
C GLY A 700 -11.19 3.60 14.27
N LEU A 701 -11.68 3.49 15.51
CA LEU A 701 -12.97 4.04 15.92
C LEU A 701 -13.00 5.58 15.84
N TYR A 702 -11.98 6.25 16.35
CA TYR A 702 -11.83 7.71 16.24
C TYR A 702 -11.86 8.15 14.78
N SER A 703 -11.02 7.54 13.94
CA SER A 703 -10.86 7.94 12.55
C SER A 703 -12.10 7.66 11.70
N LEU A 704 -12.75 6.52 11.88
CA LEU A 704 -14.01 6.21 11.19
C LEU A 704 -15.13 7.16 11.65
N SER A 705 -15.24 7.41 12.96
CA SER A 705 -16.25 8.34 13.50
C SER A 705 -16.03 9.77 12.99
N TYR A 706 -14.77 10.19 12.83
CA TYR A 706 -14.44 11.52 12.29
C TYR A 706 -14.86 11.66 10.82
N ILE A 707 -14.59 10.64 9.99
CA ILE A 707 -15.04 10.62 8.59
C ILE A 707 -16.57 10.68 8.53
N LEU A 708 -17.26 9.82 9.30
CA LEU A 708 -18.72 9.75 9.28
C LEU A 708 -19.37 11.03 9.84
N ALA A 709 -18.77 11.69 10.82
CA ALA A 709 -19.25 12.96 11.36
C ALA A 709 -19.27 14.07 10.32
N ILE A 710 -18.44 13.98 9.27
CA ILE A 710 -18.36 14.97 8.20
C ILE A 710 -19.22 14.53 7.00
N SER A 711 -19.27 13.23 6.68
CA SER A 711 -19.89 12.73 5.45
C SER A 711 -21.34 12.28 5.56
N VAL A 712 -21.82 11.87 6.75
CA VAL A 712 -23.15 11.23 6.91
C VAL A 712 -24.26 12.25 7.10
N ASN A 713 -25.26 12.23 6.22
CA ASN A 713 -26.46 13.05 6.36
C ASN A 713 -27.54 12.43 7.26
N ASP A 714 -27.61 11.10 7.36
CA ASP A 714 -28.59 10.35 8.17
C ASP A 714 -27.92 9.55 9.31
N PRO A 715 -27.57 10.22 10.43
CA PRO A 715 -26.88 9.58 11.54
C PRO A 715 -27.75 8.58 12.32
N GLU A 716 -29.08 8.66 12.24
CA GLU A 716 -30.02 7.80 12.98
C GLU A 716 -29.92 6.33 12.56
N HIS A 717 -29.66 6.08 11.28
CA HIS A 717 -29.59 4.73 10.72
C HIS A 717 -28.17 4.14 10.74
N ILE A 718 -27.15 4.95 11.02
CA ILE A 718 -25.73 4.57 10.90
C ILE A 718 -25.03 4.63 12.25
N ILE A 719 -25.01 5.81 12.88
CA ILE A 719 -24.22 6.08 14.09
C ILE A 719 -24.95 5.52 15.32
N ILE A 720 -26.24 5.84 15.49
CA ILE A 720 -27.02 5.45 16.67
C ILE A 720 -27.07 3.92 16.86
N PRO A 721 -27.35 3.09 15.84
CA PRO A 721 -27.41 1.64 16.01
C PRO A 721 -26.04 1.04 16.36
N ALA A 722 -24.94 1.68 15.94
CA ALA A 722 -23.60 1.25 16.29
C ALA A 722 -23.23 1.64 17.73
N LEU A 723 -23.62 2.83 18.19
CA LEU A 723 -23.39 3.27 19.57
C LEU A 723 -24.16 2.41 20.58
N LYS A 724 -25.36 1.93 20.23
CA LYS A 724 -26.17 1.03 21.06
C LYS A 724 -25.49 -0.33 21.34
N GLU A 725 -24.41 -0.68 20.63
CA GLU A 725 -23.58 -1.86 20.97
C GLU A 725 -22.79 -1.67 22.27
N ASP A 726 -22.52 -0.43 22.70
CA ASP A 726 -21.99 -0.11 24.02
C ASP A 726 -23.15 0.19 24.98
N PRO A 727 -23.41 -0.63 26.02
CA PRO A 727 -24.54 -0.39 26.94
C PRO A 727 -24.44 0.94 27.71
N ASN A 728 -23.24 1.52 27.82
CA ASN A 728 -22.94 2.72 28.59
C ASN A 728 -22.76 3.98 27.72
N TRP A 729 -23.02 3.92 26.41
CA TRP A 729 -22.74 5.03 25.48
C TRP A 729 -23.37 6.37 25.92
N ALA A 730 -24.58 6.32 26.49
CA ALA A 730 -25.30 7.51 26.95
C ALA A 730 -24.70 8.13 28.22
N ASN A 731 -24.00 7.37 29.06
CA ASN A 731 -23.43 7.90 30.29
C ASN A 731 -22.35 8.97 30.02
N TYR A 732 -21.70 8.90 28.86
CA TYR A 732 -20.71 9.91 28.42
C TYR A 732 -21.35 11.26 28.05
N LEU A 733 -22.67 11.30 27.87
CA LEU A 733 -23.46 12.50 27.54
C LEU A 733 -24.25 13.03 28.73
N ASP A 734 -23.94 12.58 29.95
CA ASP A 734 -24.50 13.16 31.16
C ASP A 734 -23.86 14.53 31.45
N ARG A 735 -24.60 15.48 32.03
CA ARG A 735 -24.09 16.79 32.47
C ARG A 735 -22.84 16.68 33.35
N GLN A 736 -22.70 15.60 34.12
CA GLN A 736 -21.51 15.37 34.96
C GLN A 736 -20.23 15.03 34.18
N GLN A 737 -20.32 14.85 32.86
CA GLN A 737 -19.18 14.45 32.01
C GLN A 737 -18.64 15.58 31.13
N VAL A 738 -19.20 16.80 31.19
CA VAL A 738 -18.81 17.94 30.34
C VAL A 738 -17.31 18.27 30.50
N TRP A 739 -16.83 18.30 31.75
CA TRP A 739 -15.43 18.59 32.08
C TRP A 739 -14.47 17.42 31.81
N ASN A 740 -14.96 16.19 31.64
CA ASN A 740 -14.13 15.01 31.50
C ASN A 740 -13.33 15.06 30.18
N GLN A 741 -12.00 15.09 30.26
CA GLN A 741 -11.10 15.08 29.11
C GLN A 741 -10.87 13.67 28.53
N SER A 742 -11.08 12.64 29.36
CA SER A 742 -10.99 11.25 28.95
C SER A 742 -12.34 10.81 28.38
N ARG A 743 -12.46 10.91 27.05
CA ARG A 743 -13.70 10.67 26.31
C ARG A 743 -13.57 9.44 25.41
N PRO A 744 -14.68 8.77 25.06
CA PRO A 744 -14.63 7.70 24.09
C PRO A 744 -14.18 8.22 22.70
N PRO A 745 -13.53 7.39 21.87
CA PRO A 745 -12.96 7.82 20.58
C PRO A 745 -13.97 8.51 19.64
N TRP A 746 -15.22 8.04 19.63
CA TRP A 746 -16.27 8.62 18.78
C TRP A 746 -16.68 10.03 19.23
N LEU A 747 -16.72 10.30 20.54
CA LEU A 747 -17.07 11.62 21.07
C LEU A 747 -15.93 12.62 20.83
N ASN A 748 -14.69 12.18 21.01
CA ASN A 748 -13.53 13.00 20.64
C ASN A 748 -13.54 13.36 19.15
N ALA A 749 -13.95 12.44 18.27
CA ALA A 749 -14.06 12.72 16.84
C ALA A 749 -15.08 13.83 16.52
N LEU A 750 -16.21 13.89 17.22
CA LEU A 750 -17.22 14.93 17.05
C LEU A 750 -16.75 16.32 17.53
N LEU A 751 -15.86 16.36 18.54
CA LEU A 751 -15.39 17.61 19.15
C LEU A 751 -14.22 18.25 18.38
N VAL A 752 -13.44 17.47 17.64
CA VAL A 752 -12.24 17.96 16.92
C VAL A 752 -12.54 19.05 15.89
N PRO A 753 -13.59 18.96 15.05
CA PRO A 753 -13.94 20.02 14.10
C PRO A 753 -14.27 21.36 14.79
N LEU A 754 -14.82 21.34 16.00
CA LEU A 754 -15.14 22.55 16.77
C LEU A 754 -13.89 23.23 17.33
N LYS A 755 -12.81 22.47 17.59
CA LYS A 755 -11.57 22.99 18.19
C LYS A 755 -10.88 24.07 17.35
N SER A 756 -10.94 23.97 16.02
CA SER A 756 -10.39 25.03 15.15
C SER A 756 -11.19 26.34 15.23
N MET A 757 -12.43 26.28 15.73
CA MET A 757 -13.36 27.40 15.76
C MET A 757 -13.52 28.02 17.16
N THR A 758 -13.08 27.33 18.22
CA THR A 758 -13.14 27.83 19.61
C THR A 758 -12.16 28.96 19.99
N PRO A 759 -10.97 29.15 19.37
CA PRO A 759 -10.02 30.18 19.83
C PRO A 759 -10.56 31.62 19.84
N PRO A 760 -11.29 32.08 18.80
CA PRO A 760 -11.91 33.42 18.83
C PRO A 760 -12.92 33.60 19.96
N ILE A 761 -13.68 32.55 20.29
CA ILE A 761 -14.67 32.59 21.39
C ILE A 761 -13.94 32.71 22.73
N VAL A 762 -12.89 31.92 22.93
CA VAL A 762 -12.07 31.98 24.15
C VAL A 762 -11.47 33.38 24.33
N GLU A 763 -10.91 33.97 23.27
CA GLU A 763 -10.35 35.33 23.32
C GLU A 763 -11.42 36.40 23.61
N THR A 764 -12.59 36.29 22.99
CA THR A 764 -13.72 37.19 23.22
C THR A 764 -14.19 37.14 24.67
N LEU A 765 -14.33 35.94 25.25
CA LEU A 765 -14.74 35.76 26.64
C LEU A 765 -13.69 36.24 27.63
N LEU A 766 -12.41 35.95 27.39
CA LEU A 766 -11.31 36.44 28.22
C LEU A 766 -11.25 37.98 28.21
N ASN A 767 -11.45 38.61 27.04
CA ASN A 767 -11.46 40.07 26.93
C ASN A 767 -12.69 40.68 27.61
N ALA A 768 -13.87 40.06 27.51
CA ALA A 768 -15.08 40.52 28.19
C ALA A 768 -14.92 40.52 29.73
N VAL A 769 -14.34 39.46 30.30
CA VAL A 769 -14.11 39.42 31.76
C VAL A 769 -13.03 40.43 32.18
N LYS A 770 -11.98 40.61 31.37
CA LYS A 770 -10.97 41.64 31.60
C LYS A 770 -11.55 43.06 31.60
N THR A 771 -12.57 43.34 30.78
CA THR A 771 -13.25 44.65 30.74
C THR A 771 -14.34 44.79 31.81
N GLY A 772 -14.50 43.81 32.71
CA GLY A 772 -15.38 43.89 33.87
C GLY A 772 -16.72 43.17 33.71
N ALA A 773 -16.92 42.33 32.69
CA ALA A 773 -18.12 41.50 32.59
C ALA A 773 -18.19 40.47 33.73
N SER A 774 -19.38 40.31 34.31
CA SER A 774 -19.66 39.23 35.27
C SER A 774 -19.66 37.85 34.60
N MET A 775 -19.50 36.78 35.37
CA MET A 775 -19.54 35.41 34.84
C MET A 775 -20.88 35.07 34.18
N TYR A 776 -22.01 35.60 34.68
CA TYR A 776 -23.33 35.46 34.03
C TYR A 776 -23.39 36.16 32.67
N GLN A 777 -22.80 37.35 32.55
CA GLN A 777 -22.71 38.04 31.26
C GLN A 777 -21.77 37.30 30.31
N ALA A 778 -20.67 36.72 30.79
CA ALA A 778 -19.78 35.90 29.99
C ALA A 778 -20.45 34.61 29.49
N MET A 779 -21.24 33.92 30.33
CA MET A 779 -22.04 32.76 29.92
C MET A 779 -23.09 33.13 28.86
N SER A 780 -23.79 34.24 29.04
CA SER A 780 -24.72 34.77 28.03
C SER A 780 -24.00 35.10 26.71
N LEU A 781 -22.80 35.65 26.79
CA LEU A 781 -21.98 35.96 25.61
C LEU A 781 -21.52 34.67 24.91
N ALA A 782 -21.17 33.62 25.66
CA ALA A 782 -20.81 32.32 25.09
C ALA A 782 -21.97 31.70 24.31
N LEU A 783 -23.20 31.75 24.83
CA LEU A 783 -24.40 31.30 24.12
C LEU A 783 -24.66 32.13 22.85
N GLY A 784 -24.46 33.45 22.92
CA GLY A 784 -24.51 34.31 21.73
C GLY A 784 -23.48 33.92 20.67
N CYS A 785 -22.24 33.62 21.09
CA CYS A 785 -21.20 33.11 20.19
C CYS A 785 -21.57 31.75 19.59
N PHE A 786 -22.25 30.85 20.32
CA PHE A 786 -22.71 29.57 19.78
C PHE A 786 -23.79 29.73 18.70
N VAL A 787 -24.72 30.68 18.89
CA VAL A 787 -25.72 31.04 17.89
C VAL A 787 -25.05 31.55 16.61
N GLU A 788 -23.98 32.33 16.68
CA GLU A 788 -23.26 32.75 15.46
C GLU A 788 -22.43 31.60 14.87
N LEU A 789 -21.83 30.77 15.73
CA LEU A 789 -20.92 29.71 15.31
C LEU A 789 -21.63 28.62 14.50
N HIS A 790 -22.91 28.32 14.79
CA HIS A 790 -23.61 27.20 14.17
C HIS A 790 -23.61 27.23 12.63
N VAL A 791 -23.56 28.42 12.02
CA VAL A 791 -23.54 28.61 10.56
C VAL A 791 -22.25 28.04 9.94
N THR A 792 -21.16 28.02 10.70
CA THR A 792 -19.84 27.55 10.25
C THR A 792 -19.60 26.07 10.55
N VAL A 793 -20.40 25.46 11.43
CA VAL A 793 -20.27 24.05 11.82
C VAL A 793 -20.86 23.16 10.71
N PRO A 794 -20.17 22.08 10.31
CA PRO A 794 -20.73 21.11 9.37
C PRO A 794 -22.12 20.65 9.80
N THR A 795 -23.11 20.76 8.90
CA THR A 795 -24.51 20.41 9.17
C THR A 795 -24.68 18.95 9.60
N THR A 796 -23.79 18.07 9.17
CA THR A 796 -23.71 16.65 9.54
C THR A 796 -23.38 16.44 11.02
N ILE A 797 -22.56 17.28 11.64
CA ILE A 797 -22.29 17.27 13.09
C ILE A 797 -23.52 17.71 13.87
N LEU A 798 -24.19 18.78 13.41
CA LEU A 798 -25.42 19.29 14.02
C LEU A 798 -26.54 18.22 13.97
N ARG A 799 -26.73 17.57 12.82
CA ARG A 799 -27.64 16.43 12.68
C ARG A 799 -27.29 15.28 13.63
N THR A 800 -26.00 14.95 13.75
CA THR A 800 -25.56 13.88 14.66
C THR A 800 -25.87 14.23 16.11
N ALA A 801 -25.64 15.48 16.53
CA ALA A 801 -25.96 15.94 17.88
C ALA A 801 -27.47 15.89 18.18
N LEU A 802 -28.31 16.30 17.22
CA LEU A 802 -29.78 16.22 17.34
C LEU A 802 -30.26 14.76 17.39
N ALA A 803 -29.75 13.89 16.51
CA ALA A 803 -30.10 12.47 16.51
C ALA A 803 -29.67 11.76 17.80
N LEU A 804 -28.53 12.14 18.37
CA LEU A 804 -28.11 11.67 19.69
C LEU A 804 -29.11 12.12 20.76
N ASN A 805 -29.46 13.40 20.78
CA ASN A 805 -30.41 13.99 21.73
C ASN A 805 -31.75 13.24 21.74
N ASP A 806 -32.28 12.92 20.56
CA ASP A 806 -33.57 12.25 20.41
C ASP A 806 -33.52 10.75 20.79
N ASN A 807 -32.32 10.16 20.91
CA ASN A 807 -32.10 8.75 21.29
C ASN A 807 -31.51 8.55 22.70
N VAL A 808 -31.27 9.63 23.48
CA VAL A 808 -30.75 9.52 24.84
C VAL A 808 -31.80 8.86 25.75
N PRO A 809 -31.44 7.83 26.55
CA PRO A 809 -32.36 7.22 27.51
C PRO A 809 -32.75 8.20 28.63
N ALA A 810 -33.97 8.08 29.17
CA ALA A 810 -34.51 8.95 30.24
C ALA A 810 -33.67 9.04 31.53
N ARG A 811 -32.69 8.16 31.73
CA ARG A 811 -31.77 8.20 32.88
C ARG A 811 -30.60 9.18 32.72
N CYS A 812 -30.30 9.61 31.49
CA CYS A 812 -29.19 10.50 31.18
C CYS A 812 -29.75 11.91 30.95
N HIS A 813 -29.13 12.89 31.59
CA HIS A 813 -29.54 14.30 31.55
C HIS A 813 -28.41 15.14 30.95
N PRO A 814 -28.48 15.47 29.65
CA PRO A 814 -27.50 16.34 29.02
C PRO A 814 -27.54 17.76 29.60
N LEU A 815 -26.43 18.50 29.45
CA LEU A 815 -26.34 19.91 29.87
C LEU A 815 -27.45 20.75 29.19
N GLY A 816 -28.26 21.45 29.99
CA GLY A 816 -29.40 22.23 29.51
C GLY A 816 -30.46 21.41 28.75
N GLY A 817 -30.52 20.10 28.97
CA GLY A 817 -31.44 19.19 28.26
C GLY A 817 -31.11 19.00 26.77
N SER A 818 -29.92 19.44 26.33
CA SER A 818 -29.53 19.40 24.92
C SER A 818 -28.11 18.84 24.75
N VAL A 819 -27.97 17.72 24.04
CA VAL A 819 -26.67 17.14 23.66
C VAL A 819 -25.85 18.12 22.79
N LEU A 820 -26.52 18.96 21.98
CA LEU A 820 -25.87 19.98 21.16
C LEU A 820 -25.09 20.98 22.02
N LEU A 821 -25.76 21.60 22.99
CA LEU A 821 -25.14 22.49 23.97
C LEU A 821 -23.96 21.81 24.69
N GLN A 822 -24.15 20.56 25.13
CA GLN A 822 -23.10 19.80 25.79
C GLN A 822 -21.85 19.61 24.94
N ILE A 823 -21.99 19.31 23.63
CA ILE A 823 -20.86 19.18 22.71
C ILE A 823 -20.10 20.51 22.56
N PHE A 824 -20.81 21.63 22.41
CA PHE A 824 -20.19 22.96 22.30
C PHE A 824 -19.47 23.36 23.59
N CYS A 825 -20.11 23.17 24.75
CA CYS A 825 -19.50 23.44 26.05
C CYS A 825 -18.28 22.54 26.30
N ALA A 826 -18.34 21.25 25.96
CA ALA A 826 -17.22 20.32 26.11
C ALA A 826 -16.01 20.70 25.24
N ALA A 827 -16.25 21.20 24.01
CA ALA A 827 -15.20 21.72 23.13
C ALA A 827 -14.60 23.01 23.69
N LEU A 828 -15.43 23.96 24.12
CA LEU A 828 -15.00 25.23 24.69
C LEU A 828 -14.22 25.05 26.00
N TYR A 829 -14.66 24.14 26.87
CA TYR A 829 -13.95 23.75 28.08
C TYR A 829 -12.53 23.22 27.77
N THR A 830 -12.43 22.35 26.76
CA THR A 830 -11.12 21.82 26.30
C THR A 830 -10.21 22.96 25.81
N ALA A 831 -10.77 23.97 25.13
CA ALA A 831 -10.01 25.12 24.64
C ALA A 831 -9.51 26.03 25.78
N PHE A 832 -10.31 26.25 26.85
CA PHE A 832 -9.87 26.98 28.04
C PHE A 832 -8.73 26.26 28.78
N LEU A 833 -8.79 24.93 28.87
CA LEU A 833 -7.69 24.14 29.44
C LEU A 833 -6.39 24.26 28.63
N ASP A 834 -6.48 24.29 27.29
CA ASP A 834 -5.31 24.48 26.42
C ASP A 834 -4.65 25.86 26.64
N VAL A 835 -5.44 26.92 26.88
CA VAL A 835 -4.91 28.26 27.25
C VAL A 835 -4.22 28.23 28.61
N SER A 836 -4.82 27.56 29.60
CA SER A 836 -4.21 27.40 30.92
C SER A 836 -2.89 26.61 30.88
N ALA A 837 -2.79 25.60 30.02
CA ALA A 837 -1.60 24.78 29.87
C ALA A 837 -0.44 25.52 29.18
N ASN A 838 -0.73 26.31 28.13
CA ASN A 838 0.29 27.07 27.41
C ASN A 838 0.80 28.29 28.19
N GLY A 839 0.00 28.87 29.09
CA GLY A 839 0.45 29.96 29.97
C GLY A 839 1.49 29.53 31.02
N GLN A 840 1.48 28.26 31.46
CA GLN A 840 2.46 27.74 32.42
C GLN A 840 3.86 27.52 31.82
N THR A 841 3.97 27.34 30.50
CA THR A 841 5.26 27.21 29.81
C THR A 841 5.99 28.55 29.67
N ASP A 842 5.27 29.66 29.52
CA ASP A 842 5.86 31.00 29.40
C ASP A 842 6.34 31.54 30.76
N LEU A 843 5.64 31.24 31.86
CA LEU A 843 6.02 31.65 33.22
C LEU A 843 7.30 30.98 33.76
N ARG A 844 7.80 29.91 33.13
CA ARG A 844 9.10 29.31 33.48
C ARG A 844 10.30 30.05 32.86
N SER A 845 10.06 31.04 32.00
CA SER A 845 11.11 31.82 31.32
C SER A 845 11.32 33.23 31.89
N THR A 846 10.48 33.68 32.82
CA THR A 846 10.58 35.00 33.44
C THR A 846 10.84 34.87 34.92
N THR A 847 12.02 35.33 35.31
CA THR A 847 12.58 35.41 36.65
C THR A 847 11.59 35.99 37.66
N ALA A 848 11.60 35.43 38.86
CA ALA A 848 10.93 35.96 40.04
C ALA A 848 11.33 37.44 40.27
N MET A 849 10.36 38.34 40.13
CA MET A 849 10.33 39.60 40.86
C MET A 849 9.02 39.63 41.64
N GLU A 850 9.15 39.41 42.95
CA GLU A 850 8.09 39.60 43.92
C GLU A 850 7.65 41.06 43.91
N ILE A 851 6.41 41.31 43.49
CA ILE A 851 5.68 42.53 43.84
C ILE A 851 4.46 42.09 44.65
N ASN A 852 4.51 42.40 45.94
CA ASN A 852 3.40 42.33 46.87
C ASN A 852 2.22 43.18 46.35
N VAL A 853 1.09 42.53 46.04
CA VAL A 853 -0.22 43.18 45.97
C VAL A 853 -1.26 42.27 46.61
N ASP A 854 -2.06 42.88 47.48
CA ASP A 854 -3.04 42.29 48.38
C ASP A 854 -3.98 41.25 47.76
N SER A 855 -4.22 40.21 48.55
CA SER A 855 -5.14 39.10 48.32
C SER A 855 -6.62 39.53 48.33
N GLY A 856 -7.21 39.66 47.15
CA GLY A 856 -8.65 39.46 46.89
C GLY A 856 -8.89 38.17 46.07
N PRO A 857 -10.09 37.58 46.05
CA PRO A 857 -10.26 36.16 45.68
C PRO A 857 -10.13 35.83 44.18
N PHE A 858 -9.99 36.82 43.29
CA PHE A 858 -9.91 36.60 41.85
C PHE A 858 -9.27 37.81 41.15
N ASN A 859 -8.17 37.60 40.43
CA ASN A 859 -7.52 38.65 39.62
C ASN A 859 -7.96 38.54 38.16
N SER A 860 -8.80 39.48 37.71
CA SER A 860 -9.34 39.52 36.34
C SER A 860 -8.28 39.77 35.26
N HIS A 861 -7.08 40.24 35.63
CA HIS A 861 -5.95 40.43 34.72
C HIS A 861 -5.13 39.15 34.50
N ASP A 862 -5.26 38.16 35.39
CA ASP A 862 -4.60 36.86 35.21
C ASP A 862 -5.39 36.00 34.22
N ARG A 863 -4.79 35.80 33.04
CA ARG A 863 -5.36 35.03 31.93
C ARG A 863 -5.59 33.56 32.32
N ILE A 864 -4.76 32.97 33.18
CA ILE A 864 -4.85 31.56 33.59
C ILE A 864 -5.98 31.37 34.59
N ALA A 865 -6.03 32.21 35.64
CA ALA A 865 -7.12 32.19 36.61
C ALA A 865 -8.47 32.49 35.96
N THR A 866 -8.52 33.48 35.07
CA THR A 866 -9.76 33.84 34.35
C THR A 866 -10.23 32.72 33.42
N SER A 867 -9.30 32.07 32.71
CA SER A 867 -9.60 30.91 31.86
C SER A 867 -10.18 29.73 32.65
N SER A 868 -9.64 29.47 33.85
CA SER A 868 -10.11 28.38 34.72
C SER A 868 -11.49 28.68 35.29
N ALA A 869 -11.74 29.90 35.78
CA ALA A 869 -13.04 30.30 36.30
C ALA A 869 -14.14 30.32 35.20
N LEU A 870 -13.80 30.73 33.98
CA LEU A 870 -14.72 30.64 32.83
C LEU A 870 -15.05 29.19 32.47
N ALA A 871 -14.06 28.29 32.53
CA ALA A 871 -14.27 26.87 32.25
C ALA A 871 -15.25 26.24 33.27
N GLU A 872 -15.13 26.58 34.55
CA GLU A 872 -16.07 26.15 35.59
C GLU A 872 -17.48 26.74 35.40
N ALA A 873 -17.56 28.05 35.09
CA ALA A 873 -18.83 28.73 34.87
C ALA A 873 -19.65 28.08 33.73
N ILE A 874 -19.01 27.74 32.61
CA ILE A 874 -19.69 27.12 31.45
C ILE A 874 -20.22 25.72 31.76
N CYS A 875 -19.60 24.97 32.69
CA CYS A 875 -20.12 23.67 33.13
C CYS A 875 -21.41 23.79 33.95
N SER A 876 -21.70 24.98 34.48
CA SER A 876 -22.83 25.26 35.37
C SER A 876 -23.86 26.19 34.73
N ILE A 877 -23.85 26.30 33.39
CA ILE A 877 -24.64 27.29 32.63
C ILE A 877 -26.16 27.14 32.79
N ASP A 878 -26.64 25.95 33.17
CA ASP A 878 -28.04 25.59 33.32
C ASP A 878 -28.51 25.47 34.78
N GLU A 879 -27.62 25.59 35.77
CA GLU A 879 -27.95 25.31 37.20
C GLU A 879 -29.01 26.25 37.78
N ASP A 880 -28.93 27.54 37.43
CA ASP A 880 -29.82 28.57 37.99
C ASP A 880 -31.05 28.86 37.11
N ASN A 881 -31.23 28.16 35.99
CA ASN A 881 -32.26 28.44 34.97
C ASN A 881 -32.30 29.87 34.41
N LYS A 882 -31.25 30.68 34.65
CA LYS A 882 -31.17 32.07 34.17
C LYS A 882 -30.95 32.19 32.66
N HIS A 883 -30.40 31.15 32.05
CA HIS A 883 -30.06 31.11 30.62
C HIS A 883 -30.97 30.18 29.80
N THR A 884 -32.02 29.59 30.41
CA THR A 884 -32.88 28.58 29.75
C THR A 884 -33.49 29.10 28.45
N THR A 885 -33.97 30.34 28.41
CA THR A 885 -34.54 30.95 27.20
C THR A 885 -33.52 31.10 26.07
N GLN A 886 -32.25 31.40 26.39
CA GLN A 886 -31.16 31.51 25.42
C GLN A 886 -30.74 30.13 24.90
N ILE A 887 -30.75 29.11 25.77
CA ILE A 887 -30.47 27.71 25.42
C ILE A 887 -31.56 27.15 24.48
N ASP A 888 -32.84 27.42 24.80
CA ASP A 888 -33.98 27.02 23.96
C ASP A 888 -33.93 27.73 22.61
N TYR A 889 -33.65 29.03 22.60
CA TYR A 889 -33.47 29.81 21.37
C TYR A 889 -32.35 29.24 20.49
N PHE A 890 -31.17 28.96 21.06
CA PHE A 890 -30.06 28.35 20.35
C PHE A 890 -30.46 26.99 19.74
N SER A 891 -31.11 26.13 20.51
CA SER A 891 -31.56 24.82 20.06
C SER A 891 -32.59 24.91 18.93
N GLN A 892 -33.51 25.89 19.00
CA GLN A 892 -34.52 26.12 17.98
C GLN A 892 -33.89 26.62 16.67
N VAL A 893 -32.99 27.62 16.73
CA VAL A 893 -32.30 28.17 15.55
C VAL A 893 -31.55 27.06 14.80
N VAL A 894 -30.83 26.20 15.52
CA VAL A 894 -30.12 25.08 14.89
C VAL A 894 -31.07 24.07 14.27
N ARG A 895 -32.19 23.74 14.96
CA ARG A 895 -33.21 22.82 14.42
C ARG A 895 -33.87 23.39 13.15
N GLU A 896 -34.12 24.69 13.08
CA GLU A 896 -34.67 25.36 11.90
C GLU A 896 -33.67 25.38 10.74
N SER A 897 -32.40 25.69 11.01
CA SER A 897 -31.29 25.64 10.04
C SER A 897 -31.14 24.25 9.39
N VAL A 898 -31.16 23.19 10.20
CA VAL A 898 -31.09 21.81 9.72
C VAL A 898 -32.32 21.46 8.86
N LYS A 899 -33.53 21.83 9.30
CA LYS A 899 -34.77 21.59 8.54
C LYS A 899 -34.79 22.30 7.18
N MET A 900 -34.25 23.52 7.08
CA MET A 900 -34.15 24.25 5.81
C MET A 900 -33.22 23.53 4.82
N THR A 901 -32.19 22.86 5.33
CA THR A 901 -31.27 22.05 4.52
C THR A 901 -31.96 20.77 3.99
N ASP A 902 -32.89 20.19 4.77
CA ASP A 902 -33.62 18.96 4.43
C ASP A 902 -34.73 19.17 3.37
N GLN A 903 -35.20 20.40 3.17
CA GLN A 903 -36.19 20.73 2.12
C GLN A 903 -35.65 20.56 0.69
N ASN A 904 -34.34 20.36 0.52
CA ASN A 904 -33.73 19.87 -0.71
C ASN A 904 -33.46 18.36 -0.55
N PRO A 905 -34.39 17.47 -0.95
CA PRO A 905 -34.17 16.04 -0.88
C PRO A 905 -33.15 15.64 -1.95
N ARG A 906 -31.87 15.82 -1.66
CA ARG A 906 -30.80 15.19 -2.43
C ARG A 906 -30.93 13.69 -2.12
N SER A 907 -31.48 12.96 -3.07
CA SER A 907 -31.71 11.52 -3.03
C SER A 907 -30.49 10.76 -2.48
N THR A 908 -30.72 9.69 -1.74
CA THR A 908 -29.69 8.70 -1.34
C THR A 908 -28.86 8.17 -2.52
N GLU A 909 -29.37 8.26 -3.76
CA GLU A 909 -28.62 7.95 -4.99
C GLU A 909 -27.48 8.96 -5.28
N LEU A 910 -27.62 10.21 -4.83
CA LEU A 910 -26.66 11.29 -5.05
C LEU A 910 -25.41 11.16 -4.18
N GLU A 911 -25.51 10.57 -2.98
CA GLU A 911 -24.38 10.36 -2.06
C GLU A 911 -23.30 9.45 -2.66
N SER A 912 -23.68 8.59 -3.61
CA SER A 912 -22.76 7.72 -4.36
C SER A 912 -22.16 8.37 -5.61
N MET A 913 -22.57 9.59 -5.97
CA MET A 913 -22.04 10.28 -7.14
C MET A 913 -20.59 10.70 -6.91
N THR A 914 -19.72 10.38 -7.87
CA THR A 914 -18.27 10.62 -7.82
C THR A 914 -17.91 12.05 -7.41
N ARG A 915 -18.63 13.08 -7.91
CA ARG A 915 -18.35 14.49 -7.58
C ARG A 915 -18.60 14.86 -6.11
N ILE A 916 -19.62 14.27 -5.49
CA ILE A 916 -19.94 14.51 -4.08
C ILE A 916 -18.90 13.81 -3.20
N VAL A 917 -18.53 12.58 -3.57
CA VAL A 917 -17.46 11.82 -2.92
C VAL A 917 -16.12 12.55 -2.98
N GLU A 918 -15.77 13.13 -4.14
CA GLU A 918 -14.58 13.97 -4.31
C GLU A 918 -14.62 15.20 -3.39
N THR A 919 -15.76 15.89 -3.31
CA THR A 919 -15.91 17.08 -2.45
C THR A 919 -15.67 16.75 -0.98
N TYR A 920 -16.30 15.70 -0.45
CA TYR A 920 -16.06 15.26 0.94
C TYR A 920 -14.62 14.80 1.17
N THR A 921 -14.01 14.17 0.16
CA THR A 921 -12.61 13.77 0.23
C THR A 921 -11.71 14.99 0.34
N ASP A 922 -11.94 16.02 -0.47
CA ASP A 922 -11.17 17.26 -0.44
C ASP A 922 -11.32 17.97 0.91
N GLU A 923 -12.54 18.08 1.44
CA GLU A 923 -12.80 18.61 2.79
C GLU A 923 -11.99 17.91 3.89
N LEU A 924 -11.94 16.57 3.86
CA LEU A 924 -11.13 15.78 4.78
C LEU A 924 -9.62 15.98 4.57
N LEU A 925 -9.17 16.14 3.33
CA LEU A 925 -7.76 16.34 3.00
C LEU A 925 -7.22 17.71 3.42
N PHE A 926 -8.08 18.73 3.57
CA PHE A 926 -7.66 20.06 4.06
C PHE A 926 -7.17 20.01 5.52
N THR A 927 -7.76 19.16 6.36
CA THR A 927 -7.41 19.08 7.78
C THR A 927 -6.34 18.03 8.07
N SER A 928 -5.45 18.27 9.05
CA SER A 928 -4.45 17.26 9.47
C SER A 928 -5.12 16.04 10.11
N ALA A 929 -6.21 16.24 10.85
CA ALA A 929 -7.02 15.18 11.43
C ALA A 929 -7.73 14.33 10.37
N GLY A 930 -8.27 14.94 9.31
CA GLY A 930 -8.90 14.22 8.21
C GLY A 930 -7.90 13.42 7.38
N ARG A 931 -6.74 14.00 7.02
CA ARG A 931 -5.64 13.26 6.36
C ARG A 931 -5.20 12.03 7.16
N ARG A 932 -5.05 12.16 8.48
CA ARG A 932 -4.69 11.05 9.37
C ARG A 932 -5.81 10.01 9.43
N SER A 933 -7.06 10.45 9.50
CA SER A 933 -8.22 9.55 9.61
C SER A 933 -8.43 8.73 8.35
N LEU A 934 -8.30 9.33 7.16
CA LEU A 934 -8.34 8.62 5.88
C LEU A 934 -7.26 7.54 5.82
N LYS A 935 -6.01 7.85 6.22
CA LYS A 935 -4.91 6.88 6.24
C LYS A 935 -5.17 5.71 7.19
N ILE A 936 -5.64 5.99 8.41
CA ILE A 936 -5.94 4.96 9.42
C ILE A 936 -7.08 4.06 8.93
N VAL A 937 -8.17 4.63 8.44
CA VAL A 937 -9.34 3.87 7.98
C VAL A 937 -9.01 3.04 6.75
N HIS A 938 -8.23 3.58 5.81
CA HIS A 938 -7.74 2.83 4.65
C HIS A 938 -6.96 1.58 5.07
N GLU A 939 -5.93 1.74 5.91
CA GLU A 939 -5.08 0.63 6.34
C GLU A 939 -5.86 -0.37 7.21
N TYR A 940 -6.75 0.09 8.08
CA TYR A 940 -7.63 -0.78 8.87
C TYR A 940 -8.58 -1.58 7.97
N LEU A 941 -9.19 -0.93 6.97
CA LEU A 941 -10.07 -1.58 6.01
C LEU A 941 -9.33 -2.62 5.17
N LEU A 942 -8.09 -2.36 4.73
CA LEU A 942 -7.29 -3.34 4.01
C LEU A 942 -7.03 -4.59 4.86
N ARG A 943 -6.69 -4.44 6.15
CA ARG A 943 -6.48 -5.57 7.07
C ARG A 943 -7.77 -6.33 7.40
N ALA A 944 -8.90 -5.62 7.49
CA ALA A 944 -10.21 -6.21 7.75
C ALA A 944 -10.94 -6.66 6.48
N SER A 945 -10.36 -6.46 5.29
CA SER A 945 -11.07 -6.55 4.00
C SER A 945 -11.69 -7.92 3.75
N ASP A 946 -10.96 -9.01 3.98
CA ASP A 946 -11.46 -10.37 3.76
C ASP A 946 -12.63 -10.72 4.70
N TRP A 947 -12.58 -10.20 5.94
CA TRP A 947 -13.66 -10.36 6.91
C TRP A 947 -14.89 -9.51 6.55
N VAL A 948 -14.70 -8.26 6.13
CA VAL A 948 -15.79 -7.39 5.65
C VAL A 948 -16.44 -8.00 4.42
N LEU A 949 -15.65 -8.50 3.47
CA LEU A 949 -16.14 -9.17 2.26
C LEU A 949 -16.99 -10.40 2.60
N LYS A 950 -16.53 -11.25 3.53
CA LYS A 950 -17.33 -12.40 4.00
C LYS A 950 -18.69 -11.97 4.57
N ARG A 951 -18.71 -10.93 5.40
CA ARG A 951 -19.93 -10.37 5.99
C ARG A 951 -20.90 -9.78 4.98
N LEU A 952 -20.38 -9.09 3.96
CA LEU A 952 -21.20 -8.56 2.87
C LEU A 952 -21.82 -9.69 2.03
N ARG A 953 -21.12 -10.83 1.89
CA ARG A 953 -21.61 -12.01 1.16
C ARG A 953 -22.69 -12.77 1.93
N ASP A 954 -22.54 -12.91 3.24
CA ASP A 954 -23.45 -13.68 4.10
C ASP A 954 -24.78 -12.93 4.42
N GLY A 955 -25.08 -11.86 3.67
CA GLY A 955 -26.33 -11.10 3.77
C GLY A 955 -26.59 -10.47 5.14
N GLY A 956 -25.55 -10.25 5.94
CA GLY A 956 -25.70 -9.71 7.29
C GLY A 956 -26.40 -10.65 8.29
N SER A 957 -26.36 -11.97 8.07
CA SER A 957 -26.82 -12.92 9.08
C SER A 957 -26.18 -12.59 10.45
N ASN A 958 -27.02 -12.48 11.49
CA ASN A 958 -26.68 -12.07 12.86
C ASN A 958 -25.74 -13.04 13.61
N ALA A 959 -24.93 -13.83 12.91
CA ALA A 959 -23.88 -14.62 13.52
C ALA A 959 -22.90 -13.67 14.22
N GLN A 960 -22.73 -13.88 15.53
CA GLN A 960 -21.90 -13.04 16.38
C GLN A 960 -20.52 -12.85 15.74
N PRO A 961 -19.96 -11.62 15.76
CA PRO A 961 -18.59 -11.41 15.30
C PRO A 961 -17.65 -12.22 16.18
N ASP A 962 -16.88 -13.13 15.57
CA ASP A 962 -15.63 -13.57 16.18
C ASP A 962 -14.83 -12.30 16.49
N LEU A 963 -14.45 -12.12 17.76
CA LEU A 963 -13.56 -11.06 18.20
C LEU A 963 -12.16 -11.33 17.61
N ILE A 964 -11.97 -10.94 16.35
CA ILE A 964 -10.70 -11.09 15.65
C ILE A 964 -9.87 -9.82 15.87
N ASP A 965 -8.65 -10.00 16.37
CA ASP A 965 -7.65 -8.94 16.47
C ASP A 965 -7.00 -8.65 15.11
N PHE A 966 -7.70 -7.90 14.26
CA PHE A 966 -7.15 -7.38 12.99
C PHE A 966 -5.90 -6.49 13.10
N PRO A 967 -5.68 -5.68 14.17
CA PRO A 967 -4.60 -4.71 14.15
C PRO A 967 -3.18 -5.28 14.32
N GLU A 968 -3.02 -6.52 14.79
CA GLU A 968 -1.70 -7.14 15.05
C GLU A 968 -1.23 -8.09 13.94
N ILE A 969 -2.10 -8.42 12.97
CA ILE A 969 -1.76 -9.33 11.88
C ILE A 969 -1.20 -8.50 10.71
N PRO A 970 0.04 -8.73 10.25
CA PRO A 970 0.55 -8.14 9.02
C PRO A 970 -0.37 -8.49 7.85
N LEU A 971 -0.48 -7.61 6.84
CA LEU A 971 -1.08 -7.96 5.54
C LEU A 971 -0.44 -9.27 5.06
N THR A 972 -1.15 -10.38 5.24
CA THR A 972 -0.58 -11.71 5.12
C THR A 972 -0.56 -12.03 3.64
N ALA A 973 0.54 -11.70 2.97
CA ALA A 973 0.76 -12.12 1.60
C ALA A 973 0.73 -13.65 1.57
N LYS A 974 -0.14 -14.21 0.72
CA LYS A 974 -0.20 -15.66 0.51
C LYS A 974 1.19 -16.19 0.14
N PRO A 975 1.64 -17.32 0.69
CA PRO A 975 2.96 -17.84 0.37
C PRO A 975 3.05 -18.17 -1.12
N LEU A 976 4.24 -18.05 -1.71
CA LEU A 976 4.46 -18.26 -3.14
C LEU A 976 3.93 -19.62 -3.63
N THR A 977 4.11 -20.67 -2.82
CA THR A 977 3.61 -22.02 -3.08
C THR A 977 2.10 -22.09 -3.17
N HIS A 978 1.39 -21.27 -2.39
CA HIS A 978 -0.07 -21.18 -2.47
C HIS A 978 -0.50 -20.47 -3.74
N ILE A 979 0.11 -19.33 -4.08
CA ILE A 979 -0.19 -18.56 -5.30
C ILE A 979 0.03 -19.41 -6.55
N MET A 980 1.05 -20.28 -6.56
CA MET A 980 1.36 -21.14 -7.70
C MET A 980 0.28 -22.18 -8.02
N PHE A 981 -0.41 -22.72 -7.00
CA PHE A 981 -1.41 -23.78 -7.17
C PHE A 981 -2.86 -23.32 -7.00
N HIS A 982 -3.09 -22.06 -6.61
CA HIS A 982 -4.42 -21.53 -6.36
C HIS A 982 -4.63 -20.19 -7.05
N ILE A 983 -5.80 -20.04 -7.66
CA ILE A 983 -6.38 -18.77 -8.04
C ILE A 983 -7.10 -18.24 -6.79
N GLU A 984 -6.50 -17.26 -6.13
CA GLU A 984 -6.89 -16.84 -4.78
C GLU A 984 -6.95 -18.00 -3.79
N ASP A 985 -8.14 -18.51 -3.45
CA ASP A 985 -8.38 -19.63 -2.51
C ASP A 985 -9.01 -20.84 -3.23
N THR A 986 -8.91 -20.89 -4.56
CA THR A 986 -9.45 -21.98 -5.39
C THR A 986 -8.35 -22.68 -6.16
N ASP A 987 -8.37 -24.00 -6.16
CA ASP A 987 -7.41 -24.82 -6.92
C ASP A 987 -7.62 -24.62 -8.42
N PHE A 988 -6.53 -24.62 -9.19
CA PHE A 988 -6.61 -24.60 -10.66
C PHE A 988 -7.37 -25.80 -11.23
N ASP A 989 -7.36 -26.94 -10.54
CA ASP A 989 -7.98 -28.19 -11.01
C ASP A 989 -9.48 -28.28 -10.67
N GLN A 990 -10.08 -27.24 -10.05
CA GLN A 990 -11.48 -27.24 -9.60
C GLN A 990 -12.50 -27.48 -10.72
N PHE A 991 -12.18 -27.09 -11.95
CA PHE A 991 -13.08 -27.23 -13.08
C PHE A 991 -13.13 -28.68 -13.59
N LEU A 992 -12.04 -29.44 -13.48
CA LEU A 992 -12.03 -30.86 -13.84
C LEU A 992 -12.99 -31.68 -12.97
N THR A 993 -13.07 -31.34 -11.68
CA THR A 993 -13.93 -32.05 -10.72
C THR A 993 -15.39 -31.60 -10.76
N ASN A 994 -15.68 -30.35 -11.13
CA ASN A 994 -17.03 -29.78 -11.15
C ASN A 994 -17.58 -29.50 -12.57
N TYR A 995 -16.95 -30.06 -13.60
CA TYR A 995 -17.30 -29.84 -15.00
C TYR A 995 -18.79 -30.17 -15.28
N GLU A 996 -19.26 -31.33 -14.81
CA GLU A 996 -20.64 -31.79 -14.97
C GLU A 996 -21.63 -31.06 -14.05
N ALA A 997 -21.17 -30.55 -12.92
CA ALA A 997 -21.99 -29.79 -11.97
C ALA A 997 -22.20 -28.32 -12.40
N THR A 998 -21.54 -27.87 -13.47
CA THR A 998 -21.68 -26.52 -14.01
C THR A 998 -23.03 -26.37 -14.69
N ASN A 999 -23.79 -25.31 -14.37
CA ASN A 999 -25.12 -25.08 -14.94
C ASN A 999 -25.03 -24.52 -16.38
N TRP A 1000 -24.59 -25.34 -17.32
CA TRP A 1000 -24.39 -24.97 -18.73
C TRP A 1000 -25.66 -24.43 -19.40
N LYS A 1001 -26.84 -24.94 -19.02
CA LYS A 1001 -28.13 -24.46 -19.52
C LYS A 1001 -28.34 -22.98 -19.21
N LYS A 1002 -28.10 -22.57 -17.96
CA LYS A 1002 -28.20 -21.16 -17.56
C LYS A 1002 -27.24 -20.28 -18.36
N VAL A 1003 -26.01 -20.76 -18.56
CA VAL A 1003 -24.98 -19.99 -19.27
C VAL A 1003 -25.29 -19.84 -20.77
N LEU A 1004 -25.76 -20.90 -21.43
CA LEU A 1004 -26.17 -20.86 -22.84
C LEU A 1004 -27.36 -19.92 -23.11
N THR A 1005 -28.15 -19.61 -22.07
CA THR A 1005 -29.28 -18.67 -22.18
C THR A 1005 -28.90 -17.20 -21.98
N MET A 1006 -27.62 -16.87 -21.73
CA MET A 1006 -27.15 -15.49 -21.56
C MET A 1006 -26.88 -14.81 -22.91
N PRO A 1007 -27.16 -13.49 -23.07
CA PRO A 1007 -26.86 -12.76 -24.29
C PRO A 1007 -25.37 -12.44 -24.42
N LEU A 1008 -24.73 -12.94 -25.50
CA LEU A 1008 -23.28 -12.86 -25.73
C LEU A 1008 -22.91 -12.00 -26.96
N SER A 1009 -23.89 -11.49 -27.71
CA SER A 1009 -23.69 -10.77 -28.99
C SER A 1009 -22.91 -11.60 -30.03
N VAL A 1010 -23.10 -12.92 -30.08
CA VAL A 1010 -22.38 -13.81 -31.01
C VAL A 1010 -23.10 -13.85 -32.37
N SER A 1011 -22.36 -13.96 -33.48
CA SER A 1011 -22.98 -14.20 -34.79
C SER A 1011 -23.27 -15.69 -35.03
N VAL A 1012 -24.30 -15.99 -35.82
CA VAL A 1012 -24.69 -17.37 -36.16
C VAL A 1012 -23.53 -18.14 -36.82
N GLU A 1013 -22.81 -17.50 -37.74
CA GLU A 1013 -21.65 -18.08 -38.41
C GLU A 1013 -20.53 -18.41 -37.43
N ARG A 1014 -20.28 -17.51 -36.47
CA ARG A 1014 -19.27 -17.72 -35.44
C ARG A 1014 -19.64 -18.90 -34.54
N ALA A 1015 -20.85 -18.94 -34.01
CA ALA A 1015 -21.32 -20.07 -33.21
C ALA A 1015 -21.18 -21.40 -33.97
N ARG A 1016 -21.63 -21.44 -35.23
CA ARG A 1016 -21.48 -22.62 -36.11
C ARG A 1016 -20.02 -23.05 -36.28
N SER A 1017 -19.11 -22.10 -36.53
CA SER A 1017 -17.68 -22.40 -36.70
C SER A 1017 -17.05 -23.02 -35.45
N GLN A 1018 -17.49 -22.60 -34.27
CA GLN A 1018 -16.99 -23.10 -32.99
C GLN A 1018 -17.52 -24.49 -32.69
N ILE A 1019 -18.81 -24.75 -32.95
CA ILE A 1019 -19.42 -26.07 -32.75
C ILE A 1019 -18.77 -27.12 -33.65
N LEU A 1020 -18.56 -26.81 -34.94
CA LEU A 1020 -17.95 -27.75 -35.89
C LEU A 1020 -16.47 -28.04 -35.60
N ALA A 1021 -15.82 -27.25 -34.75
CA ALA A 1021 -14.44 -27.43 -34.33
C ALA A 1021 -14.25 -28.45 -33.19
N ARG A 1022 -15.35 -28.98 -32.64
CA ARG A 1022 -15.37 -29.91 -31.52
C ARG A 1022 -14.69 -31.25 -31.83
N PRO A 1023 -13.92 -31.84 -30.88
CA PRO A 1023 -13.25 -33.13 -31.07
C PRO A 1023 -14.22 -34.28 -31.39
N GLU A 1024 -15.42 -34.26 -30.79
CA GLU A 1024 -16.45 -35.30 -30.92
C GLU A 1024 -16.95 -35.45 -32.37
N PHE A 1025 -16.89 -34.37 -33.17
CA PHE A 1025 -17.32 -34.40 -34.58
C PHE A 1025 -16.29 -35.04 -35.52
N LYS A 1026 -15.03 -35.17 -35.07
CA LYS A 1026 -13.95 -35.83 -35.84
C LYS A 1026 -13.87 -37.32 -35.52
N ASN A 1027 -14.04 -37.70 -34.25
CA ASN A 1027 -13.87 -39.07 -33.76
C ASN A 1027 -15.21 -39.74 -33.37
N VAL A 1028 -16.21 -39.67 -34.26
CA VAL A 1028 -17.57 -40.18 -34.00
C VAL A 1028 -17.61 -41.69 -33.67
N GLY A 1029 -16.59 -42.44 -34.07
CA GLY A 1029 -16.45 -43.87 -33.79
C GLY A 1029 -16.08 -44.20 -32.34
N GLU A 1030 -15.48 -43.28 -31.59
CA GLU A 1030 -15.06 -43.46 -30.20
C GLU A 1030 -16.16 -43.10 -29.18
N LEU A 1031 -17.27 -42.51 -29.66
CA LEU A 1031 -18.40 -42.07 -28.85
C LEU A 1031 -19.40 -43.20 -28.59
N SER A 1032 -20.16 -43.07 -27.50
CA SER A 1032 -21.33 -43.93 -27.21
C SER A 1032 -22.42 -43.78 -28.28
N GLN A 1033 -23.37 -44.72 -28.29
CA GLN A 1033 -24.46 -44.70 -29.27
C GLN A 1033 -25.35 -43.44 -29.15
N GLU A 1034 -25.67 -43.03 -27.92
CA GLU A 1034 -26.50 -41.86 -27.64
C GLU A 1034 -25.81 -40.55 -28.07
N GLU A 1035 -24.52 -40.40 -27.72
CA GLU A 1035 -23.71 -39.24 -28.14
C GLU A 1035 -23.57 -39.14 -29.66
N ARG A 1036 -23.48 -40.29 -30.34
CA ARG A 1036 -23.40 -40.35 -31.82
C ARG A 1036 -24.68 -39.84 -32.47
N GLU A 1037 -25.84 -40.17 -31.92
CA GLU A 1037 -27.13 -39.66 -32.40
C GLU A 1037 -27.26 -38.15 -32.18
N VAL A 1038 -26.81 -37.67 -31.02
CA VAL A 1038 -26.76 -36.24 -30.69
C VAL A 1038 -25.84 -35.48 -31.66
N VAL A 1039 -24.61 -35.93 -31.86
CA VAL A 1039 -23.64 -35.30 -32.77
C VAL A 1039 -24.18 -35.24 -34.20
N ASN A 1040 -24.79 -36.31 -34.70
CA ASN A 1040 -25.40 -36.33 -36.03
C ASN A 1040 -26.57 -35.36 -36.15
N SER A 1041 -27.39 -35.22 -35.10
CA SER A 1041 -28.50 -34.28 -35.06
C SER A 1041 -28.02 -32.83 -35.04
N ILE A 1042 -27.01 -32.51 -34.22
CA ILE A 1042 -26.40 -31.17 -34.20
C ILE A 1042 -25.73 -30.86 -35.55
N LYS A 1043 -25.03 -31.83 -36.17
CA LYS A 1043 -24.43 -31.66 -37.50
C LYS A 1043 -25.47 -31.35 -38.57
N ARG A 1044 -26.64 -31.99 -38.52
CA ARG A 1044 -27.78 -31.68 -39.40
C ARG A 1044 -28.29 -30.26 -39.18
N LEU A 1045 -28.53 -29.86 -37.93
CA LEU A 1045 -28.98 -28.51 -37.57
C LEU A 1045 -27.98 -27.42 -38.01
N CYS A 1046 -26.67 -27.68 -37.88
CA CYS A 1046 -25.65 -26.77 -38.39
C CYS A 1046 -25.59 -26.76 -39.92
N SER A 1047 -25.93 -27.86 -40.61
CA SER A 1047 -25.87 -27.96 -42.08
C SER A 1047 -27.10 -27.38 -42.79
N THR A 1048 -28.26 -27.35 -42.14
CA THR A 1048 -29.50 -26.78 -42.70
C THR A 1048 -29.40 -25.26 -42.76
N VAL A 1049 -28.86 -24.74 -43.85
CA VAL A 1049 -29.26 -23.43 -44.34
C VAL A 1049 -30.74 -23.56 -44.69
N ARG A 1050 -31.64 -23.00 -43.88
CA ARG A 1050 -33.02 -22.82 -44.35
C ARG A 1050 -32.93 -21.93 -45.58
N SER A 1051 -33.10 -22.55 -46.74
CA SER A 1051 -33.43 -21.84 -47.96
C SER A 1051 -34.61 -20.94 -47.62
N ALA A 1052 -34.40 -19.63 -47.71
CA ALA A 1052 -35.47 -18.66 -47.80
C ALA A 1052 -36.29 -19.01 -49.06
N ARG A 1053 -37.28 -19.87 -48.90
CA ARG A 1053 -38.41 -20.14 -49.80
C ARG A 1053 -39.22 -21.30 -49.22
N PHE A 1054 -40.23 -20.97 -48.41
CA PHE A 1054 -41.63 -21.22 -48.73
C PHE A 1054 -42.45 -20.30 -47.80
N LYS A 1055 -43.45 -19.63 -48.41
CA LYS A 1055 -44.23 -18.51 -47.90
C LYS A 1055 -44.87 -18.75 -46.53
#